data_AF-A0A0R2JVL7-F1
#
_entry.id   AF-A0A0R2JVL7-F1
#
_cell.length_a   1.000
_cell.length_b   1.000
_cell.length_c   1.000
_cell.angle_alpha   90.00
_cell.angle_beta   90.00
_cell.angle_gamma   90.00
#
_symmetry.space_group_name_H-M   'P 1'
#
loop_
_entity.id
_entity.type
_entity.pdbx_description
1 polymer ?
#
loop_
_entity_poly.entity_id
_entity_poly.type
_entity_poly.pdbx_seq_one_letter_code
_entity_poly.pdbx_strand_id
1 'polypeptide(L)'
;MNKKWLFWGRILGFSLIIFFVYILFKQLNDYTGYSADDYLYHFFFQGEWPTKHLRGIHNLLDLIQSIQIHTRINNGRFVAHTGVQLFMQFPKSVYNIANSIVYILVGLLINVHVFGKFKNFRVSYLALTFALMWVCLPDFGTSILWLSGGFNYLWVALVYLTFLLPYRFNYHAKHPRLMFIGMLVLGFLAGGTNENTAPLTLFVAFAFTVFDWKNSQLAWKWAGGIAGAESFSILVISGLNQVAVRGDQYDIASLITDTLKYSGTLILILVLLAVYLYGQHHAYDHTLNWHDQRNYLAGVLYGIGGFLGIVALIVSPQILSRVFFGPNIYFIIALLNLLSDHAKLRQSFWLPRLLPIIATIIIGFISIPIYDNAVKSNYTSFTYWKAGDTIARYDHKHGIMHAKVPGMPPVTDDHNMYLSSTYVSPGNPNKQWFNAWMARYYGLKSITVDNTIPPAKVKINRQSITWKTYQWLTRFHSQVLKIGHAVPVHAATTMKTAYLRYIDETGKQVGTEPISGYVGSTFDISHASVNGYTTLAKNPQSYTFTTAANQTITIKVKRVAKQTHAKLIYRIKKNNKIVGTESISGKVGQTINISKASTAGYTTEKGAPNSYKFTNRTTSKITIWVKPSLQGVTINYLQKQKLVKQVFVQVKTGADFKLAAPLGYRMKSDQPTTVVMPAAGIRTLKIPVYKRSLWQRLVLNPTSRWLIIGGILFVIWDSLIAYYQNKKQNN
;
A
#
# COMPACT_ATOMS: atom_id res chain seq x y z
N MET A 1 -30.86 -15.52 -30.32
CA MET A 1 -30.95 -15.13 -28.89
C MET A 1 -31.92 -13.95 -28.75
N ASN A 2 -32.89 -14.00 -27.83
CA ASN A 2 -33.94 -12.96 -27.74
C ASN A 2 -33.37 -11.58 -27.34
N LYS A 3 -33.82 -10.50 -27.99
CA LYS A 3 -33.41 -9.12 -27.66
C LYS A 3 -33.71 -8.76 -26.19
N LYS A 4 -34.77 -9.31 -25.59
CA LYS A 4 -35.08 -9.14 -24.15
C LYS A 4 -34.01 -9.76 -23.24
N TRP A 5 -33.58 -11.00 -23.51
CA TRP A 5 -32.52 -11.67 -22.73
C TRP A 5 -31.18 -10.92 -22.80
N LEU A 6 -30.81 -10.39 -23.97
CA LEU A 6 -29.63 -9.52 -24.14
C LEU A 6 -29.70 -8.22 -23.33
N PHE A 7 -30.88 -7.61 -23.25
CA PHE A 7 -31.10 -6.38 -22.47
C PHE A 7 -30.94 -6.64 -20.96
N TRP A 8 -31.63 -7.65 -20.42
CA TRP A 8 -31.54 -8.02 -19.01
C TRP A 8 -30.13 -8.48 -18.61
N GLY A 9 -29.45 -9.26 -19.44
CA GLY A 9 -28.06 -9.67 -19.20
C GLY A 9 -27.09 -8.49 -19.12
N ARG A 10 -27.30 -7.43 -19.93
CA ARG A 10 -26.49 -6.19 -19.84
C ARG A 10 -26.75 -5.44 -18.53
N ILE A 11 -28.01 -5.28 -18.13
CA ILE A 11 -28.37 -4.62 -16.85
C ILE A 11 -27.73 -5.37 -15.68
N LEU A 12 -27.91 -6.70 -15.63
CA LEU A 12 -27.33 -7.54 -14.59
C LEU A 12 -25.80 -7.39 -14.54
N GLY A 13 -25.12 -7.40 -15.69
CA GLY A 13 -23.68 -7.17 -15.78
C GLY A 13 -23.23 -5.81 -15.22
N PHE A 14 -23.96 -4.73 -15.50
CA PHE A 14 -23.69 -3.42 -14.92
C PHE A 14 -23.91 -3.40 -13.41
N SER A 15 -25.06 -3.90 -12.93
CA SER A 15 -25.39 -3.95 -11.51
C SER A 15 -24.37 -4.78 -10.71
N LEU A 16 -23.91 -5.92 -11.24
CA LEU A 16 -22.89 -6.75 -10.62
C LEU A 16 -21.55 -6.03 -10.49
N ILE A 17 -21.06 -5.37 -11.56
CA ILE A 17 -19.80 -4.62 -11.51
C ILE A 17 -19.89 -3.44 -10.54
N ILE A 18 -20.97 -2.66 -10.60
CA ILE A 18 -21.18 -1.51 -9.70
C ILE A 18 -21.22 -1.97 -8.24
N PHE A 19 -22.01 -3.00 -7.93
CA PHE A 19 -22.14 -3.53 -6.57
C PHE A 19 -20.81 -4.11 -6.07
N PHE A 20 -20.11 -4.89 -6.90
CA PHE A 20 -18.81 -5.47 -6.57
C PHE A 20 -17.76 -4.40 -6.25
N VAL A 21 -17.63 -3.38 -7.10
CA VAL A 21 -16.68 -2.28 -6.87
C VAL A 21 -17.08 -1.47 -5.62
N TYR A 22 -18.37 -1.19 -5.44
CA TYR A 22 -18.88 -0.47 -4.27
C TYR A 22 -18.55 -1.18 -2.95
N ILE A 23 -18.81 -2.49 -2.83
CA ILE A 23 -18.56 -3.21 -1.56
C ILE A 23 -17.06 -3.31 -1.22
N LEU A 24 -16.17 -3.39 -2.21
CA LEU A 24 -14.72 -3.39 -2.00
C LEU A 24 -14.21 -2.01 -1.63
N PHE A 25 -14.60 -0.98 -2.39
CA PHE A 25 -14.17 0.39 -2.14
C PHE A 25 -14.70 0.93 -0.79
N LYS A 26 -15.94 0.59 -0.43
CA LYS A 26 -16.49 0.95 0.89
C LYS A 26 -15.71 0.29 2.03
N GLN A 27 -15.18 -0.92 1.85
CA GLN A 27 -14.34 -1.59 2.85
C GLN A 27 -13.12 -0.75 3.23
N LEU A 28 -12.48 -0.13 2.23
CA LEU A 28 -11.30 0.72 2.43
C LEU A 28 -11.66 2.05 3.11
N ASN A 29 -12.78 2.68 2.73
CA ASN A 29 -13.30 3.87 3.39
C ASN A 29 -13.62 3.60 4.87
N ASP A 30 -14.28 2.47 5.17
CA ASP A 30 -14.61 2.06 6.55
C ASP A 30 -13.37 1.78 7.41
N TYR A 31 -12.20 1.55 6.79
CA TYR A 31 -10.89 1.42 7.46
C TYR A 31 -10.04 2.70 7.37
N THR A 32 -10.60 3.82 6.92
CA THR A 32 -9.88 5.10 6.81
C THR A 32 -10.27 6.04 7.97
N GLY A 33 -9.30 6.35 8.85
CA GLY A 33 -9.50 7.23 10.00
C GLY A 33 -9.49 8.72 9.67
N TYR A 34 -9.32 9.58 10.68
CA TYR A 34 -9.03 11.01 10.51
C TYR A 34 -7.53 11.30 10.65
N SER A 35 -7.04 12.24 9.84
CA SER A 35 -5.67 12.76 9.92
C SER A 35 -5.61 14.24 9.59
N ALA A 36 -4.57 14.92 10.11
CA ALA A 36 -4.18 16.26 9.67
C ALA A 36 -5.35 17.27 9.65
N ASP A 37 -5.53 17.93 8.51
CA ASP A 37 -6.63 18.80 8.10
C ASP A 37 -8.01 18.37 8.59
N ASP A 38 -8.25 17.06 8.70
CA ASP A 38 -9.55 16.53 9.12
C ASP A 38 -9.93 17.06 10.52
N TYR A 39 -8.99 17.20 11.46
CA TYR A 39 -9.29 17.74 12.80
C TYR A 39 -9.48 19.26 12.80
N LEU A 40 -8.81 19.97 11.89
CA LEU A 40 -8.93 21.42 11.72
C LEU A 40 -10.31 21.80 11.16
N TYR A 41 -10.75 21.17 10.07
CA TYR A 41 -11.94 21.60 9.33
C TYR A 41 -13.29 21.22 9.99
N HIS A 42 -13.28 20.60 11.18
CA HIS A 42 -14.47 20.57 12.06
C HIS A 42 -14.75 21.96 12.68
N PHE A 43 -13.78 22.87 12.66
CA PHE A 43 -13.91 24.23 13.17
C PHE A 43 -13.97 25.25 12.03
N PHE A 44 -14.55 26.42 12.31
CA PHE A 44 -14.48 27.59 11.44
C PHE A 44 -13.03 28.02 11.23
N PHE A 45 -12.62 28.20 9.98
CA PHE A 45 -11.22 28.45 9.63
C PHE A 45 -10.80 29.88 9.96
N GLN A 46 -9.76 30.01 10.82
CA GLN A 46 -9.17 31.28 11.24
C GLN A 46 -7.65 31.37 10.97
N GLY A 47 -7.06 30.35 10.34
CA GLY A 47 -5.63 30.21 10.12
C GLY A 47 -5.15 28.77 10.30
N GLU A 48 -3.85 28.53 10.06
CA GLU A 48 -3.28 27.18 10.16
C GLU A 48 -3.25 26.64 11.60
N TRP A 49 -3.07 27.48 12.63
CA TRP A 49 -2.95 27.05 14.03
C TRP A 49 -4.21 27.33 14.87
N PRO A 50 -4.49 26.53 15.93
CA PRO A 50 -5.68 26.74 16.75
C PRO A 50 -5.63 28.07 17.51
N THR A 51 -6.69 28.86 17.38
CA THR A 51 -6.88 30.11 18.14
C THR A 51 -7.30 29.84 19.59
N LYS A 52 -7.32 30.89 20.44
CA LYS A 52 -7.80 30.77 21.83
C LYS A 52 -9.30 30.45 21.91
N HIS A 53 -10.09 30.92 20.94
CA HIS A 53 -11.54 30.78 20.90
C HIS A 53 -11.95 30.12 19.58
N LEU A 54 -12.11 28.80 19.61
CA LEU A 54 -12.60 28.03 18.46
C LEU A 54 -14.13 28.16 18.37
N ARG A 55 -14.66 28.28 17.14
CA ARG A 55 -16.10 28.20 16.85
C ARG A 55 -16.37 27.11 15.81
N GLY A 56 -17.54 26.48 15.88
CA GLY A 56 -17.99 25.52 14.86
C GLY A 56 -18.55 26.21 13.61
N ILE A 57 -18.94 25.41 12.62
CA ILE A 57 -19.68 25.87 11.44
C ILE A 57 -21.13 25.42 11.60
N HIS A 58 -22.05 26.34 11.87
CA HIS A 58 -23.43 26.00 12.25
C HIS A 58 -24.48 26.30 11.17
N ASN A 59 -24.12 27.09 10.16
CA ASN A 59 -25.02 27.50 9.08
C ASN A 59 -24.24 27.78 7.78
N LEU A 60 -24.95 28.06 6.69
CA LEU A 60 -24.37 28.32 5.38
C LEU A 60 -23.52 29.61 5.34
N LEU A 61 -23.86 30.64 6.11
CA LEU A 61 -23.09 31.89 6.19
C LEU A 61 -21.73 31.67 6.87
N ASP A 62 -21.69 30.90 7.96
CA ASP A 62 -20.43 30.47 8.59
C ASP A 62 -19.57 29.68 7.61
N LEU A 63 -20.15 28.76 6.85
CA LEU A 63 -19.43 27.98 5.85
C LEU A 63 -18.82 28.89 4.78
N ILE A 64 -19.62 29.79 4.18
CA ILE A 64 -19.15 30.73 3.14
C ILE A 64 -18.02 31.64 3.67
N GLN A 65 -18.20 32.23 4.86
CA GLN A 65 -17.16 33.06 5.48
C GLN A 65 -15.87 32.27 5.77
N SER A 66 -16.00 31.04 6.27
CA SER A 66 -14.87 30.15 6.56
C SER A 66 -14.09 29.80 5.28
N ILE A 67 -14.79 29.53 4.18
CA ILE A 67 -14.18 29.30 2.86
C ILE A 67 -13.51 30.58 2.32
N GLN A 68 -14.12 31.75 2.47
CA GLN A 68 -13.52 33.03 2.03
C GLN A 68 -12.21 33.33 2.77
N ILE A 69 -12.17 33.13 4.09
CA ILE A 69 -10.95 33.31 4.90
C ILE A 69 -9.90 32.26 4.50
N HIS A 70 -10.31 31.00 4.33
CA HIS A 70 -9.43 29.92 3.87
C HIS A 70 -8.80 30.21 2.50
N THR A 71 -9.61 30.69 1.54
CA THR A 71 -9.17 31.07 0.19
C THR A 71 -8.17 32.23 0.21
N ARG A 72 -8.29 33.16 1.16
CA ARG A 72 -7.38 34.32 1.30
C ARG A 72 -6.06 33.99 2.00
N ILE A 73 -6.06 33.08 2.97
CA ILE A 73 -4.95 32.86 3.90
C ILE A 73 -4.22 31.52 3.66
N ASN A 74 -4.95 30.48 3.26
CA ASN A 74 -4.39 29.14 3.01
C ASN A 74 -4.24 28.92 1.50
N ASN A 75 -5.23 28.30 0.83
CA ASN A 75 -5.10 27.93 -0.58
C ASN A 75 -6.39 28.14 -1.37
N GLY A 76 -6.26 28.33 -2.68
CA GLY A 76 -7.35 28.77 -3.53
C GLY A 76 -8.35 27.69 -3.94
N ARG A 77 -8.25 26.46 -3.43
CA ARG A 77 -9.08 25.31 -3.86
C ARG A 77 -10.46 25.34 -3.20
N PHE A 78 -11.13 26.48 -3.29
CA PHE A 78 -12.33 26.79 -2.54
C PHE A 78 -13.48 25.81 -2.84
N VAL A 79 -13.56 25.27 -4.06
CA VAL A 79 -14.57 24.27 -4.44
C VAL A 79 -14.37 22.95 -3.67
N ALA A 80 -13.12 22.48 -3.58
CA ALA A 80 -12.79 21.31 -2.76
C ALA A 80 -13.05 21.58 -1.27
N HIS A 81 -12.53 22.70 -0.74
CA HIS A 81 -12.65 23.02 0.69
C HIS A 81 -14.08 23.34 1.14
N THR A 82 -14.97 23.76 0.23
CA THR A 82 -16.42 23.83 0.49
C THR A 82 -16.96 22.46 0.88
N GLY A 83 -16.62 21.42 0.10
CA GLY A 83 -17.01 20.04 0.37
C GLY A 83 -16.35 19.48 1.64
N VAL A 84 -15.07 19.75 1.86
CA VAL A 84 -14.35 19.35 3.09
C VAL A 84 -15.03 19.91 4.33
N GLN A 85 -15.15 21.24 4.44
CA GLN A 85 -15.68 21.89 5.64
C GLN A 85 -17.15 21.53 5.89
N LEU A 86 -17.95 21.31 4.83
CA LEU A 86 -19.30 20.80 4.95
C LEU A 86 -19.33 19.36 5.51
N PHE A 87 -18.54 18.44 4.95
CA PHE A 87 -18.59 17.02 5.36
C PHE A 87 -17.95 16.74 6.71
N MET A 88 -17.08 17.61 7.24
CA MET A 88 -16.60 17.51 8.63
C MET A 88 -17.70 17.74 9.67
N GLN A 89 -18.80 18.42 9.32
CA GLN A 89 -19.91 18.61 10.25
C GLN A 89 -20.78 17.34 10.40
N PHE A 90 -20.51 16.30 9.61
CA PHE A 90 -21.21 15.01 9.65
C PHE A 90 -20.32 13.89 10.19
N PRO A 91 -20.88 12.80 10.74
CA PRO A 91 -20.11 11.62 11.11
C PRO A 91 -19.35 11.04 9.92
N LYS A 92 -18.09 10.60 10.12
CA LYS A 92 -17.23 9.96 9.10
C LYS A 92 -17.96 8.89 8.26
N SER A 93 -18.88 8.13 8.84
CA SER A 93 -19.69 7.12 8.14
C SER A 93 -20.54 7.68 6.98
N VAL A 94 -21.02 8.93 7.10
CA VAL A 94 -21.75 9.63 6.03
C VAL A 94 -20.82 9.90 4.85
N TYR A 95 -19.62 10.43 5.12
CA TYR A 95 -18.58 10.57 4.10
C TYR A 95 -18.21 9.23 3.47
N ASN A 96 -17.98 8.17 4.25
CA ASN A 96 -17.58 6.87 3.72
C ASN A 96 -18.60 6.29 2.73
N ILE A 97 -19.89 6.48 2.99
CA ILE A 97 -20.97 6.08 2.07
C ILE A 97 -20.98 6.99 0.83
N ALA A 98 -20.98 8.31 1.02
CA ALA A 98 -21.07 9.28 -0.06
C ALA A 98 -19.85 9.20 -1.01
N ASN A 99 -18.64 9.10 -0.46
CA ASN A 99 -17.39 8.91 -1.20
C ASN A 99 -17.41 7.60 -2.02
N SER A 100 -18.01 6.53 -1.46
CA SER A 100 -18.19 5.26 -2.18
C SER A 100 -19.17 5.36 -3.35
N ILE A 101 -20.20 6.19 -3.23
CA ILE A 101 -21.10 6.51 -4.35
C ILE A 101 -20.36 7.38 -5.38
N VAL A 102 -19.62 8.40 -4.94
CA VAL A 102 -18.85 9.31 -5.82
C VAL A 102 -17.81 8.56 -6.64
N TYR A 103 -17.09 7.58 -6.07
CA TYR A 103 -16.15 6.73 -6.83
C TYR A 103 -16.84 5.99 -7.98
N ILE A 104 -18.04 5.44 -7.74
CA ILE A 104 -18.87 4.81 -8.78
C ILE A 104 -19.33 5.84 -9.82
N LEU A 105 -19.79 7.01 -9.39
CA LEU A 105 -20.25 8.08 -10.28
C LEU A 105 -19.12 8.59 -11.20
N VAL A 106 -17.88 8.74 -10.71
CA VAL A 106 -16.72 9.10 -11.53
C VAL A 106 -16.45 8.03 -12.60
N GLY A 107 -16.47 6.74 -12.23
CA GLY A 107 -16.29 5.65 -13.20
C GLY A 107 -17.41 5.58 -14.26
N LEU A 108 -18.66 5.84 -13.87
CA LEU A 108 -19.78 5.97 -14.82
C LEU A 108 -19.62 7.19 -15.73
N LEU A 109 -19.21 8.34 -15.18
CA LEU A 109 -19.01 9.60 -15.90
C LEU A 109 -17.87 9.50 -16.93
N ILE A 110 -16.78 8.80 -16.60
CA ILE A 110 -15.74 8.41 -17.57
C ILE A 110 -16.33 7.60 -18.74
N ASN A 111 -17.28 6.70 -18.48
CA ASN A 111 -17.96 5.96 -19.56
C ASN A 111 -18.94 6.84 -20.38
N VAL A 112 -19.55 7.87 -19.76
CA VAL A 112 -20.31 8.89 -20.52
C VAL A 112 -19.38 9.59 -21.52
N HIS A 113 -18.16 9.95 -21.14
CA HIS A 113 -17.17 10.60 -22.03
C HIS A 113 -16.70 9.75 -23.22
N VAL A 114 -16.92 8.43 -23.19
CA VAL A 114 -16.56 7.48 -24.26
C VAL A 114 -17.76 7.15 -25.17
N PHE A 115 -18.95 6.96 -24.59
CA PHE A 115 -20.12 6.42 -25.30
C PHE A 115 -21.33 7.37 -25.38
N GLY A 116 -21.29 8.50 -24.66
CA GLY A 116 -22.39 9.44 -24.50
C GLY A 116 -23.54 8.82 -23.70
N LYS A 117 -24.55 8.31 -24.41
CA LYS A 117 -25.79 7.82 -23.79
C LYS A 117 -25.58 6.46 -23.11
N PHE A 118 -26.08 6.28 -21.88
CA PHE A 118 -26.00 5.02 -21.11
C PHE A 118 -26.35 3.75 -21.92
N LYS A 119 -27.33 3.82 -22.83
CA LYS A 119 -27.71 2.68 -23.70
C LYS A 119 -26.57 2.13 -24.57
N ASN A 120 -25.55 2.95 -24.84
CA ASN A 120 -24.38 2.59 -25.64
C ASN A 120 -23.25 1.95 -24.80
N PHE A 121 -23.33 2.01 -23.47
CA PHE A 121 -22.26 1.54 -22.58
C PHE A 121 -22.00 0.04 -22.75
N ARG A 122 -20.76 -0.36 -22.52
CA ARG A 122 -20.32 -1.77 -22.53
C ARG A 122 -19.84 -2.14 -21.12
N VAL A 123 -20.33 -3.26 -20.58
CA VAL A 123 -19.96 -3.74 -19.23
C VAL A 123 -18.44 -3.91 -19.09
N SER A 124 -17.78 -4.38 -20.16
CA SER A 124 -16.32 -4.52 -20.22
C SER A 124 -15.55 -3.21 -20.14
N TYR A 125 -16.10 -2.11 -20.67
CA TYR A 125 -15.48 -0.79 -20.54
C TYR A 125 -15.66 -0.22 -19.13
N LEU A 126 -16.82 -0.43 -18.49
CA LEU A 126 -17.01 -0.01 -17.09
C LEU A 126 -16.08 -0.78 -16.15
N ALA A 127 -15.95 -2.10 -16.33
CA ALA A 127 -15.04 -2.93 -15.56
C ALA A 127 -13.57 -2.53 -15.79
N LEU A 128 -13.17 -2.27 -17.05
CA LEU A 128 -11.84 -1.74 -17.37
C LEU A 128 -11.61 -0.36 -16.75
N THR A 129 -12.63 0.51 -16.72
CA THR A 129 -12.55 1.84 -16.12
C THR A 129 -12.21 1.74 -14.64
N PHE A 130 -12.92 0.92 -13.87
CA PHE A 130 -12.62 0.73 -12.45
C PHE A 130 -11.29 0.04 -12.21
N ALA A 131 -10.87 -0.89 -13.07
CA ALA A 131 -9.56 -1.53 -13.00
C ALA A 131 -8.41 -0.53 -13.28
N LEU A 132 -8.57 0.36 -14.25
CA LEU A 132 -7.64 1.46 -14.53
C LEU A 132 -7.64 2.50 -13.40
N MET A 133 -8.80 2.87 -12.85
CA MET A 133 -8.86 3.77 -11.70
C MET A 133 -8.13 3.20 -10.47
N TRP A 134 -8.22 1.89 -10.23
CA TRP A 134 -7.55 1.22 -9.12
C TRP A 134 -6.01 1.19 -9.23
N VAL A 135 -5.48 1.01 -10.45
CA VAL A 135 -4.04 0.79 -10.69
C VAL A 135 -3.30 2.05 -11.20
N CYS A 136 -4.00 2.97 -11.86
CA CYS A 136 -3.40 4.14 -12.49
C CYS A 136 -3.69 5.47 -11.77
N LEU A 137 -4.52 5.52 -10.73
CA LEU A 137 -4.67 6.74 -9.92
C LEU A 137 -3.61 6.76 -8.81
N PRO A 138 -2.70 7.75 -8.80
CA PRO A 138 -1.56 7.77 -7.90
C PRO A 138 -1.97 8.22 -6.50
N ASP A 139 -1.28 7.69 -5.49
CA ASP A 139 -1.50 8.05 -4.08
C ASP A 139 -2.97 7.81 -3.67
N PHE A 140 -3.52 6.65 -4.09
CA PHE A 140 -4.94 6.31 -3.99
C PHE A 140 -5.48 6.51 -2.55
N GLY A 141 -4.69 6.19 -1.53
CA GLY A 141 -5.05 6.45 -0.14
C GLY A 141 -5.30 7.95 0.12
N THR A 142 -4.38 8.82 -0.28
CA THR A 142 -4.46 10.26 -0.02
C THR A 142 -5.41 10.97 -0.98
N SER A 143 -5.47 10.58 -2.27
CA SER A 143 -6.29 11.26 -3.29
C SER A 143 -7.75 10.83 -3.31
N ILE A 144 -8.08 9.65 -2.76
CA ILE A 144 -9.42 9.05 -2.90
C ILE A 144 -10.03 8.64 -1.55
N LEU A 145 -9.28 8.04 -0.62
CA LEU A 145 -9.85 7.54 0.65
C LEU A 145 -9.86 8.60 1.77
N TRP A 146 -8.79 9.39 1.90
CA TRP A 146 -8.72 10.50 2.84
C TRP A 146 -9.86 11.50 2.60
N LEU A 147 -10.41 12.12 3.65
CA LEU A 147 -11.56 13.00 3.51
C LEU A 147 -11.18 14.31 2.81
N SER A 148 -10.21 15.04 3.39
CA SER A 148 -9.75 16.31 2.83
C SER A 148 -9.14 16.13 1.42
N GLY A 149 -8.42 15.02 1.21
CA GLY A 149 -7.86 14.65 -0.09
C GLY A 149 -8.89 14.20 -1.13
N GLY A 150 -9.89 13.40 -0.75
CA GLY A 150 -10.96 12.94 -1.64
C GLY A 150 -11.74 14.12 -2.25
N PHE A 151 -12.02 15.16 -1.48
CA PHE A 151 -12.60 16.39 -2.04
C PHE A 151 -11.65 17.14 -2.97
N ASN A 152 -10.37 17.17 -2.64
CA ASN A 152 -9.32 17.79 -3.46
C ASN A 152 -9.05 17.07 -4.79
N TYR A 153 -9.54 15.85 -5.02
CA TYR A 153 -9.26 15.11 -6.25
C TYR A 153 -10.46 14.31 -6.80
N LEU A 154 -10.99 13.34 -6.04
CA LEU A 154 -12.09 12.49 -6.51
C LEU A 154 -13.41 13.27 -6.72
N TRP A 155 -13.81 14.13 -5.78
CA TRP A 155 -15.11 14.81 -5.89
C TRP A 155 -15.09 15.93 -6.92
N VAL A 156 -14.02 16.72 -7.00
CA VAL A 156 -13.83 17.71 -8.06
C VAL A 156 -13.78 17.07 -9.46
N ALA A 157 -13.45 15.78 -9.57
CA ALA A 157 -13.59 15.06 -10.84
C ALA A 157 -15.04 14.94 -11.32
N LEU A 158 -16.04 14.88 -10.44
CA LEU A 158 -17.44 15.00 -10.88
C LEU A 158 -17.71 16.38 -11.47
N VAL A 159 -17.15 17.44 -10.88
CA VAL A 159 -17.33 18.83 -11.34
C VAL A 159 -16.71 19.03 -12.72
N TYR A 160 -15.39 18.83 -12.87
CA TYR A 160 -14.71 19.13 -14.14
C TYR A 160 -15.12 18.18 -15.27
N LEU A 161 -15.42 16.90 -14.99
CA LEU A 161 -15.91 15.99 -16.02
C LEU A 161 -17.36 16.30 -16.43
N THR A 162 -18.23 16.75 -15.51
CA THR A 162 -19.59 17.18 -15.87
C THR A 162 -19.54 18.46 -16.70
N PHE A 163 -18.69 19.43 -16.33
CA PHE A 163 -18.43 20.63 -17.11
C PHE A 163 -17.97 20.30 -18.55
N LEU A 164 -17.12 19.29 -18.75
CA LEU A 164 -16.65 18.91 -20.09
C LEU A 164 -17.65 18.13 -20.96
N LEU A 165 -18.67 17.49 -20.38
CA LEU A 165 -19.60 16.65 -21.15
C LEU A 165 -20.26 17.36 -22.34
N PRO A 166 -20.77 18.60 -22.21
CA PRO A 166 -21.40 19.31 -23.33
C PRO A 166 -20.41 19.68 -24.42
N TYR A 167 -19.17 20.06 -24.07
CA TYR A 167 -18.10 20.34 -25.04
C TYR A 167 -17.72 19.08 -25.82
N ARG A 168 -17.46 17.97 -25.10
CA ARG A 168 -17.07 16.66 -25.67
C ARG A 168 -17.99 16.22 -26.82
N PHE A 169 -19.30 16.36 -26.64
CA PHE A 169 -20.34 15.92 -27.57
C PHE A 169 -20.96 17.04 -28.43
N ASN A 170 -20.41 18.25 -28.39
CA ASN A 170 -20.93 19.42 -29.08
C ASN A 170 -22.45 19.63 -28.86
N TYR A 171 -22.87 19.64 -27.59
CA TYR A 171 -24.28 19.54 -27.23
C TYR A 171 -25.09 20.77 -27.68
N HIS A 172 -26.13 20.53 -28.48
CA HIS A 172 -27.09 21.56 -28.86
C HIS A 172 -28.24 21.56 -27.86
N ALA A 173 -28.26 22.54 -26.98
CA ALA A 173 -29.27 22.67 -25.93
C ALA A 173 -30.61 23.14 -26.49
N LYS A 174 -31.70 22.48 -26.08
CA LYS A 174 -33.08 22.91 -26.38
C LYS A 174 -33.43 24.25 -25.73
N HIS A 175 -32.80 24.57 -24.60
CA HIS A 175 -32.99 25.83 -23.86
C HIS A 175 -31.63 26.54 -23.68
N PRO A 176 -31.12 27.26 -24.69
CA PRO A 176 -29.77 27.83 -24.66
C PRO A 176 -29.51 28.80 -23.49
N ARG A 177 -30.53 29.51 -23.01
CA ARG A 177 -30.41 30.42 -21.84
C ARG A 177 -30.16 29.67 -20.53
N LEU A 178 -30.88 28.56 -20.29
CA LEU A 178 -30.64 27.69 -19.13
C LEU A 178 -29.27 27.02 -19.22
N MET A 179 -28.87 26.61 -20.44
CA MET A 179 -27.54 26.07 -20.70
C MET A 179 -26.45 27.11 -20.40
N PHE A 180 -26.61 28.36 -20.84
CA PHE A 180 -25.68 29.46 -20.55
C PHE A 180 -25.48 29.66 -19.04
N ILE A 181 -26.57 29.76 -18.27
CA ILE A 181 -26.51 29.91 -16.80
C ILE A 181 -25.86 28.69 -16.14
N GLY A 182 -26.26 27.47 -16.53
CA GLY A 182 -25.67 26.24 -16.01
C GLY A 182 -24.17 26.14 -16.30
N MET A 183 -23.73 26.61 -17.47
CA MET A 183 -22.32 26.61 -17.87
C MET A 183 -21.50 27.72 -17.20
N LEU A 184 -22.07 28.88 -16.89
CA LEU A 184 -21.42 29.87 -16.00
C LEU A 184 -21.08 29.22 -14.65
N VAL A 185 -22.06 28.59 -14.01
CA VAL A 185 -21.87 27.94 -12.70
C VAL A 185 -20.89 26.77 -12.79
N LEU A 186 -21.08 25.84 -13.73
CA LEU A 186 -20.18 24.70 -13.89
C LEU A 186 -18.76 25.10 -14.30
N GLY A 187 -18.61 26.16 -15.11
CA GLY A 187 -17.32 26.72 -15.50
C GLY A 187 -16.59 27.31 -14.30
N PHE A 188 -17.25 28.18 -13.55
CA PHE A 188 -16.71 28.76 -12.32
C PHE A 188 -16.30 27.67 -11.31
N LEU A 189 -17.13 26.64 -11.13
CA LEU A 189 -16.79 25.51 -10.25
C LEU A 189 -15.63 24.65 -10.80
N ALA A 190 -15.49 24.48 -12.11
CA ALA A 190 -14.39 23.72 -12.72
C ALA A 190 -13.05 24.47 -12.63
N GLY A 191 -13.05 25.80 -12.79
CA GLY A 191 -11.87 26.66 -12.64
C GLY A 191 -11.30 26.68 -11.22
N GLY A 192 -12.17 26.61 -10.19
CA GLY A 192 -11.80 26.70 -8.78
C GLY A 192 -11.39 25.36 -8.13
N THR A 193 -11.00 24.37 -8.94
CA THR A 193 -10.67 23.01 -8.48
C THR A 193 -9.22 22.91 -7.98
N ASN A 194 -8.27 22.68 -8.88
CA ASN A 194 -6.86 22.44 -8.58
C ASN A 194 -5.98 23.15 -9.61
N GLU A 195 -4.80 23.61 -9.16
CA GLU A 195 -3.91 24.50 -9.91
C GLU A 195 -3.42 23.88 -11.22
N ASN A 196 -3.35 22.55 -11.29
CA ASN A 196 -2.95 21.80 -12.47
C ASN A 196 -4.12 21.19 -13.26
N THR A 197 -5.27 20.95 -12.61
CA THR A 197 -6.42 20.24 -13.22
C THR A 197 -7.47 21.20 -13.78
N ALA A 198 -7.60 22.41 -13.21
CA ALA A 198 -8.37 23.50 -13.81
C ALA A 198 -7.83 23.91 -15.20
N PRO A 199 -6.53 24.26 -15.40
CA PRO A 199 -6.06 24.76 -16.69
C PRO A 199 -6.12 23.69 -17.78
N LEU A 200 -5.86 22.42 -17.47
CA LEU A 200 -6.03 21.34 -18.44
C LEU A 200 -7.52 21.12 -18.83
N THR A 201 -8.44 21.36 -17.90
CA THR A 201 -9.88 21.26 -18.16
C THR A 201 -10.33 22.38 -19.09
N LEU A 202 -9.91 23.62 -18.81
CA LEU A 202 -10.20 24.79 -19.64
C LEU A 202 -9.58 24.66 -21.03
N PHE A 203 -8.35 24.13 -21.14
CA PHE A 203 -7.73 23.80 -22.43
C PHE A 203 -8.57 22.82 -23.24
N VAL A 204 -9.03 21.70 -22.65
CA VAL A 204 -9.83 20.70 -23.38
C VAL A 204 -11.20 21.27 -23.78
N ALA A 205 -11.83 22.09 -22.94
CA ALA A 205 -13.06 22.82 -23.28
C ALA A 205 -12.85 23.79 -24.46
N PHE A 206 -11.76 24.56 -24.43
CA PHE A 206 -11.37 25.49 -25.49
C PHE A 206 -11.08 24.75 -26.80
N ALA A 207 -10.29 23.66 -26.76
CA ALA A 207 -9.98 22.86 -27.93
C ALA A 207 -11.24 22.31 -28.61
N PHE A 208 -12.17 21.69 -27.85
CA PHE A 208 -13.46 21.27 -28.42
C PHE A 208 -14.28 22.45 -28.96
N THR A 209 -14.18 23.65 -28.37
CA THR A 209 -14.84 24.85 -28.87
C THR A 209 -14.29 25.29 -30.23
N VAL A 210 -12.97 25.25 -30.41
CA VAL A 210 -12.29 25.56 -31.68
C VAL A 210 -12.61 24.52 -32.76
N PHE A 211 -12.52 23.22 -32.45
CA PHE A 211 -12.84 22.15 -33.41
C PHE A 211 -14.31 22.13 -33.85
N ASP A 212 -15.22 22.62 -33.01
CA ASP A 212 -16.66 22.68 -33.31
C ASP A 212 -17.16 24.08 -33.74
N TRP A 213 -16.25 25.02 -34.03
CA TRP A 213 -16.56 26.45 -34.14
C TRP A 213 -17.75 26.77 -35.05
N LYS A 214 -17.73 26.24 -36.28
CA LYS A 214 -18.74 26.53 -37.32
C LYS A 214 -20.13 25.96 -37.02
N ASN A 215 -20.20 24.87 -36.26
CA ASN A 215 -21.42 24.08 -36.05
C ASN A 215 -21.74 23.93 -34.56
N SER A 216 -21.72 25.03 -33.79
CA SER A 216 -22.02 24.96 -32.36
C SER A 216 -22.64 26.21 -31.73
N GLN A 217 -23.33 26.00 -30.60
CA GLN A 217 -23.87 27.07 -29.75
C GLN A 217 -22.75 27.71 -28.92
N LEU A 218 -21.97 28.61 -29.54
CA LEU A 218 -20.79 29.23 -28.94
C LEU A 218 -21.07 29.99 -27.63
N ALA A 219 -22.27 30.55 -27.45
CA ALA A 219 -22.61 31.39 -26.29
C ALA A 219 -22.38 30.69 -24.94
N TRP A 220 -22.89 29.46 -24.74
CA TRP A 220 -22.68 28.74 -23.49
C TRP A 220 -21.26 28.18 -23.35
N LYS A 221 -20.59 27.88 -24.49
CA LYS A 221 -19.19 27.43 -24.50
C LYS A 221 -18.27 28.52 -23.97
N TRP A 222 -18.44 29.75 -24.45
CA TRP A 222 -17.71 30.92 -23.98
C TRP A 222 -18.07 31.30 -22.55
N ALA A 223 -19.35 31.27 -22.17
CA ALA A 223 -19.78 31.53 -20.79
C ALA A 223 -19.04 30.64 -19.78
N GLY A 224 -19.03 29.32 -20.02
CA GLY A 224 -18.32 28.38 -19.15
C GLY A 224 -16.80 28.51 -19.21
N GLY A 225 -16.23 28.84 -20.36
CA GLY A 225 -14.79 29.07 -20.51
C GLY A 225 -14.31 30.32 -19.75
N ILE A 226 -15.04 31.44 -19.86
CA ILE A 226 -14.72 32.71 -19.21
C ILE A 226 -14.90 32.61 -17.70
N ALA A 227 -16.05 32.10 -17.23
CA ALA A 227 -16.29 31.91 -15.79
C ALA A 227 -15.28 30.94 -15.15
N GLY A 228 -14.83 29.93 -15.91
CA GLY A 228 -13.76 29.04 -15.48
C GLY A 228 -12.38 29.71 -15.43
N ALA A 229 -12.06 30.59 -16.38
CA ALA A 229 -10.81 31.37 -16.37
C ALA A 229 -10.77 32.41 -15.23
N GLU A 230 -11.89 33.07 -14.95
CA GLU A 230 -12.04 33.97 -13.79
C GLU A 230 -11.77 33.21 -12.47
N SER A 231 -12.47 32.09 -12.25
CA SER A 231 -12.30 31.26 -11.07
C SER A 231 -10.90 30.66 -10.92
N PHE A 232 -10.29 30.24 -12.03
CA PHE A 232 -8.90 29.80 -12.07
C PHE A 232 -7.93 30.94 -11.69
N SER A 233 -8.24 32.19 -12.05
CA SER A 233 -7.42 33.35 -11.66
C SER A 233 -7.46 33.58 -10.14
N ILE A 234 -8.63 33.42 -9.50
CA ILE A 234 -8.76 33.47 -8.03
C ILE A 234 -7.90 32.38 -7.36
N LEU A 235 -7.95 31.15 -7.88
CA LEU A 235 -7.14 30.03 -7.41
C LEU A 235 -5.63 30.33 -7.50
N VAL A 236 -5.16 30.87 -8.63
CA VAL A 236 -3.75 31.21 -8.86
C VAL A 236 -3.30 32.37 -7.95
N ILE A 237 -4.09 33.44 -7.82
CA ILE A 237 -3.77 34.58 -6.94
C ILE A 237 -3.60 34.13 -5.48
N SER A 238 -4.49 33.25 -5.00
CA SER A 238 -4.36 32.63 -3.68
C SER A 238 -3.09 31.77 -3.54
N GLY A 239 -2.74 31.00 -4.59
CA GLY A 239 -1.53 30.19 -4.64
C GLY A 239 -0.24 31.03 -4.59
N LEU A 240 -0.17 32.13 -5.34
CA LEU A 240 1.00 33.02 -5.40
C LEU A 240 1.34 33.62 -4.02
N ASN A 241 0.33 33.98 -3.24
CA ASN A 241 0.51 34.47 -1.87
C ASN A 241 1.20 33.44 -0.94
N GLN A 242 1.08 32.14 -1.20
CA GLN A 242 1.83 31.11 -0.47
C GLN A 242 3.26 30.93 -0.97
N VAL A 243 3.49 31.02 -2.29
CA VAL A 243 4.82 30.79 -2.89
C VAL A 243 5.82 31.84 -2.38
N ALA A 244 5.39 33.11 -2.30
CA ALA A 244 6.16 34.21 -1.72
C ALA A 244 6.60 33.96 -0.25
N VAL A 245 5.93 33.06 0.47
CA VAL A 245 6.21 32.72 1.89
C VAL A 245 7.00 31.41 2.02
N ARG A 246 6.97 30.52 1.02
CA ARG A 246 7.54 29.15 1.09
C ARG A 246 8.81 28.93 0.25
N GLY A 247 9.13 29.84 -0.67
CA GLY A 247 10.38 29.85 -1.43
C GLY A 247 10.41 28.91 -2.64
N ASP A 248 11.19 29.27 -3.65
CA ASP A 248 11.25 28.54 -4.92
C ASP A 248 12.12 27.27 -4.84
N GLN A 249 11.58 26.14 -5.30
CA GLN A 249 12.35 24.95 -5.68
C GLN A 249 11.86 24.39 -7.02
N TYR A 250 12.29 25.03 -8.11
CA TYR A 250 12.13 24.50 -9.47
C TYR A 250 12.99 23.23 -9.67
N ASP A 251 12.37 22.06 -9.78
CA ASP A 251 13.06 20.81 -10.12
C ASP A 251 12.36 20.04 -11.26
N ILE A 252 12.74 20.38 -12.49
CA ILE A 252 12.27 19.70 -13.71
C ILE A 252 12.71 18.22 -13.71
N ALA A 253 13.82 17.87 -13.04
CA ALA A 253 14.33 16.51 -13.03
C ALA A 253 13.52 15.59 -12.11
N SER A 254 13.02 16.09 -10.96
CA SER A 254 12.02 15.35 -10.18
C SER A 254 10.68 15.27 -10.91
N LEU A 255 10.19 16.36 -11.53
CA LEU A 255 8.95 16.31 -12.31
C LEU A 255 8.97 15.23 -13.40
N ILE A 256 10.05 15.11 -14.18
CA ILE A 256 10.23 14.03 -15.18
C ILE A 256 10.28 12.66 -14.50
N THR A 257 11.00 12.54 -13.37
CA THR A 257 11.13 11.26 -12.65
C THR A 257 9.79 10.77 -12.09
N ASP A 258 9.01 11.68 -11.50
CA ASP A 258 7.70 11.39 -10.94
C ASP A 258 6.64 11.21 -12.03
N THR A 259 6.71 11.93 -13.15
CA THR A 259 5.89 11.65 -14.35
C THR A 259 6.11 10.22 -14.84
N LEU A 260 7.37 9.78 -14.96
CA LEU A 260 7.69 8.40 -15.37
C LEU A 260 7.20 7.35 -14.35
N LYS A 261 7.16 7.71 -13.06
CA LYS A 261 6.72 6.84 -11.95
C LYS A 261 5.20 6.71 -11.84
N TYR A 262 4.47 7.83 -11.92
CA TYR A 262 3.04 7.91 -11.65
C TYR A 262 2.17 7.86 -12.91
N SER A 263 2.68 8.28 -14.07
CA SER A 263 1.93 8.36 -15.33
C SER A 263 2.60 7.61 -16.50
N GLY A 264 3.90 7.33 -16.42
CA GLY A 264 4.73 6.90 -17.54
C GLY A 264 4.24 5.67 -18.31
N THR A 265 3.77 4.62 -17.62
CA THR A 265 3.25 3.41 -18.29
C THR A 265 1.95 3.71 -19.05
N LEU A 266 1.05 4.49 -18.45
CA LEU A 266 -0.23 4.85 -19.07
C LEU A 266 -0.02 5.78 -20.26
N ILE A 267 0.87 6.78 -20.12
CA ILE A 267 1.32 7.66 -21.20
C ILE A 267 1.92 6.85 -22.36
N LEU A 268 2.80 5.90 -22.08
CA LEU A 268 3.45 5.10 -23.12
C LEU A 268 2.43 4.30 -23.94
N ILE A 269 1.50 3.61 -23.27
CA ILE A 269 0.43 2.85 -23.94
C ILE A 269 -0.46 3.79 -24.76
N LEU A 270 -0.81 4.95 -24.19
CA LEU A 270 -1.67 5.95 -24.84
C LEU A 270 -1.03 6.49 -26.13
N VAL A 271 0.24 6.92 -26.07
CA VAL A 271 0.95 7.50 -27.21
C VAL A 271 1.17 6.45 -28.30
N LEU A 272 1.59 5.23 -27.94
CA LEU A 272 1.77 4.15 -28.92
C LEU A 272 0.45 3.80 -29.62
N LEU A 273 -0.66 3.72 -28.87
CA LEU A 273 -1.97 3.46 -29.46
C LEU A 273 -2.47 4.63 -30.33
N ALA A 274 -2.26 5.88 -29.91
CA ALA A 274 -2.65 7.06 -30.68
C ALA A 274 -1.90 7.13 -32.03
N VAL A 275 -0.57 6.94 -32.01
CA VAL A 275 0.25 6.92 -33.23
C VAL A 275 -0.09 5.74 -34.13
N TYR A 276 -0.36 4.56 -33.55
CA TYR A 276 -0.81 3.40 -34.33
C TYR A 276 -2.15 3.64 -35.02
N LEU A 277 -3.14 4.18 -34.29
CA LEU A 277 -4.45 4.48 -34.87
C LEU A 277 -4.40 5.61 -35.88
N TYR A 278 -3.52 6.61 -35.73
CA TYR A 278 -3.25 7.61 -36.76
C TYR A 278 -2.85 6.96 -38.08
N GLY A 279 -1.85 6.08 -38.05
CA GLY A 279 -1.41 5.33 -39.23
C GLY A 279 -2.54 4.47 -39.84
N GLN A 280 -3.37 3.86 -39.00
CA GLN A 280 -4.50 3.03 -39.44
C GLN A 280 -5.70 3.83 -40.00
N HIS A 281 -5.85 5.12 -39.66
CA HIS A 281 -6.83 6.03 -40.28
C HIS A 281 -6.34 6.63 -41.61
N HIS A 282 -5.02 6.65 -41.84
CA HIS A 282 -4.43 7.12 -43.11
C HIS A 282 -4.09 5.97 -44.08
N ALA A 283 -4.12 4.72 -43.63
CA ALA A 283 -4.00 3.56 -44.48
C ALA A 283 -5.32 3.28 -45.23
N TYR A 284 -5.21 2.65 -46.41
CA TYR A 284 -6.35 2.13 -47.18
C TYR A 284 -7.38 3.21 -47.59
N ASP A 285 -6.91 4.34 -48.11
CA ASP A 285 -7.70 5.46 -48.68
C ASP A 285 -8.77 6.06 -47.75
N HIS A 286 -8.68 5.80 -46.45
CA HIS A 286 -9.48 6.48 -45.44
C HIS A 286 -8.94 7.91 -45.26
N THR A 287 -9.84 8.90 -45.26
CA THR A 287 -9.51 10.28 -44.89
C THR A 287 -9.87 10.53 -43.43
N LEU A 288 -8.92 11.09 -42.66
CA LEU A 288 -9.14 11.42 -41.25
C LEU A 288 -9.90 12.74 -41.13
N ASN A 289 -11.20 12.67 -40.84
CA ASN A 289 -12.05 13.81 -40.54
C ASN A 289 -12.38 13.86 -39.05
N TRP A 290 -11.90 14.89 -38.35
CA TRP A 290 -12.08 15.04 -36.89
C TRP A 290 -13.55 15.04 -36.42
N HIS A 291 -14.52 15.33 -37.30
CA HIS A 291 -15.94 15.17 -37.01
C HIS A 291 -16.43 13.71 -37.04
N ASP A 292 -15.91 12.87 -37.93
CA ASP A 292 -16.32 11.47 -38.09
C ASP A 292 -15.54 10.57 -37.11
N GLN A 293 -14.22 10.74 -37.05
CA GLN A 293 -13.32 10.11 -36.07
C GLN A 293 -13.37 10.80 -34.69
N ARG A 294 -14.58 11.17 -34.21
CA ARG A 294 -14.81 11.93 -32.97
C ARG A 294 -14.37 11.21 -31.68
N ASN A 295 -14.04 9.92 -31.73
CA ASN A 295 -13.42 9.20 -30.62
C ASN A 295 -11.90 9.37 -30.63
N TYR A 296 -11.25 9.18 -31.78
CA TYR A 296 -9.83 9.49 -31.96
C TYR A 296 -9.49 10.93 -31.54
N LEU A 297 -10.26 11.94 -32.03
CA LEU A 297 -10.08 13.35 -31.65
C LEU A 297 -10.05 13.54 -30.13
N ALA A 298 -11.03 12.97 -29.41
CA ALA A 298 -11.09 13.10 -27.96
C ALA A 298 -9.98 12.32 -27.25
N GLY A 299 -9.58 11.15 -27.77
CA GLY A 299 -8.40 10.43 -27.31
C GLY A 299 -7.16 11.34 -27.32
N VAL A 300 -6.92 12.04 -28.42
CA VAL A 300 -5.83 13.00 -28.57
C VAL A 300 -6.01 14.21 -27.65
N LEU A 301 -7.17 14.87 -27.63
CA LEU A 301 -7.40 16.08 -26.83
C LEU A 301 -7.32 15.83 -25.31
N TYR A 302 -7.91 14.74 -24.81
CA TYR A 302 -7.75 14.35 -23.41
C TYR A 302 -6.29 13.98 -23.08
N GLY A 303 -5.58 13.32 -24.01
CA GLY A 303 -4.16 13.03 -23.87
C GLY A 303 -3.30 14.30 -23.74
N ILE A 304 -3.47 15.25 -24.66
CA ILE A 304 -2.76 16.55 -24.63
C ILE A 304 -3.13 17.32 -23.35
N GLY A 305 -4.40 17.34 -22.96
CA GLY A 305 -4.83 17.92 -21.69
C GLY A 305 -4.09 17.31 -20.49
N GLY A 306 -4.02 15.97 -20.41
CA GLY A 306 -3.27 15.28 -19.35
C GLY A 306 -1.79 15.69 -19.32
N PHE A 307 -1.13 15.82 -20.47
CA PHE A 307 0.25 16.31 -20.54
C PHE A 307 0.39 17.77 -20.08
N LEU A 308 -0.48 18.68 -20.55
CA LEU A 308 -0.47 20.08 -20.11
C LEU A 308 -0.73 20.22 -18.61
N GLY A 309 -1.54 19.34 -18.04
CA GLY A 309 -1.74 19.20 -16.59
C GLY A 309 -0.51 18.76 -15.80
N ILE A 310 0.44 18.08 -16.43
CA ILE A 310 1.74 17.75 -15.84
C ILE A 310 2.71 18.93 -16.02
N VAL A 311 2.69 19.60 -17.18
CA VAL A 311 3.48 20.82 -17.42
C VAL A 311 3.09 21.95 -16.46
N ALA A 312 1.81 22.08 -16.12
CA ALA A 312 1.32 23.04 -15.12
C ALA A 312 1.89 22.81 -13.71
N LEU A 313 2.51 21.66 -13.41
CA LEU A 313 3.18 21.40 -12.14
C LEU A 313 4.56 22.05 -12.02
N ILE A 314 5.13 22.59 -13.11
CA ILE A 314 6.41 23.32 -13.10
C ILE A 314 6.36 24.53 -12.16
N VAL A 315 5.19 25.15 -11.99
CA VAL A 315 4.95 26.29 -11.09
C VAL A 315 4.44 25.88 -9.70
N SER A 316 4.43 24.59 -9.37
CA SER A 316 4.00 24.11 -8.05
C SER A 316 5.16 24.19 -7.04
N PRO A 317 4.98 24.81 -5.86
CA PRO A 317 6.04 24.88 -4.83
C PRO A 317 6.39 23.51 -4.22
N GLN A 318 5.52 22.50 -4.40
CA GLN A 318 5.82 21.12 -4.03
C GLN A 318 5.16 20.15 -5.00
N ILE A 319 5.93 19.18 -5.51
CA ILE A 319 5.42 18.07 -6.33
C ILE A 319 5.16 16.89 -5.39
N LEU A 320 3.89 16.50 -5.25
CA LEU A 320 3.45 15.39 -4.40
C LEU A 320 2.62 14.41 -5.23
N SER A 321 2.79 13.12 -5.00
CA SER A 321 2.19 12.02 -5.78
C SER A 321 0.73 12.22 -6.20
N ARG A 322 -0.11 12.66 -5.26
CA ARG A 322 -1.54 12.96 -5.49
C ARG A 322 -1.84 13.99 -6.59
N VAL A 323 -0.93 14.92 -6.92
CA VAL A 323 -1.21 15.96 -7.95
C VAL A 323 -1.34 15.38 -9.37
N PHE A 324 -0.77 14.20 -9.61
CA PHE A 324 -0.88 13.47 -10.88
C PHE A 324 -2.26 12.82 -11.10
N PHE A 325 -3.17 12.88 -10.11
CA PHE A 325 -4.53 12.32 -10.21
C PHE A 325 -5.33 12.88 -11.40
N GLY A 326 -5.41 14.21 -11.53
CA GLY A 326 -6.16 14.88 -12.61
C GLY A 326 -5.66 14.47 -14.00
N PRO A 327 -4.36 14.62 -14.29
CA PRO A 327 -3.73 14.09 -15.51
C PRO A 327 -4.05 12.61 -15.79
N ASN A 328 -3.98 11.74 -14.78
CA ASN A 328 -4.23 10.31 -14.98
C ASN A 328 -5.72 9.99 -15.25
N ILE A 329 -6.68 10.72 -14.68
CA ILE A 329 -8.09 10.64 -15.09
C ILE A 329 -8.24 10.96 -16.59
N TYR A 330 -7.57 11.99 -17.07
CA TYR A 330 -7.61 12.39 -18.48
C TYR A 330 -6.94 11.35 -19.39
N PHE A 331 -5.80 10.78 -19.00
CA PHE A 331 -5.17 9.68 -19.73
C PHE A 331 -6.02 8.41 -19.75
N ILE A 332 -6.79 8.10 -18.69
CA ILE A 332 -7.75 6.98 -18.67
C ILE A 332 -8.88 7.24 -19.68
N ILE A 333 -9.49 8.43 -19.67
CA ILE A 333 -10.54 8.81 -20.63
C ILE A 333 -10.01 8.77 -22.07
N ALA A 334 -8.78 9.24 -22.27
CA ALA A 334 -8.10 9.21 -23.56
C ALA A 334 -7.92 7.77 -24.07
N LEU A 335 -7.36 6.88 -23.24
CA LEU A 335 -7.13 5.48 -23.58
C LEU A 335 -8.45 4.76 -23.92
N LEU A 336 -9.51 4.98 -23.13
CA LEU A 336 -10.81 4.37 -23.39
C LEU A 336 -11.47 4.91 -24.67
N ASN A 337 -11.27 6.19 -25.01
CA ASN A 337 -11.71 6.75 -26.29
C ASN A 337 -10.97 6.10 -27.47
N LEU A 338 -9.64 5.95 -27.39
CA LEU A 338 -8.83 5.28 -28.43
C LEU A 338 -9.17 3.79 -28.58
N LEU A 339 -9.38 3.05 -27.48
CA LEU A 339 -9.86 1.66 -27.54
C LEU A 339 -11.26 1.56 -28.18
N SER A 340 -12.14 2.54 -27.90
CA SER A 340 -13.45 2.58 -28.54
C SER A 340 -13.38 3.01 -30.00
N ASP A 341 -12.35 3.73 -30.41
CA ASP A 341 -12.08 4.12 -31.79
C ASP A 341 -11.53 2.94 -32.61
N HIS A 342 -10.54 2.23 -32.06
CA HIS A 342 -10.06 0.94 -32.57
C HIS A 342 -11.20 -0.06 -32.80
N ALA A 343 -12.09 -0.20 -31.82
CA ALA A 343 -13.25 -1.09 -31.93
C ALA A 343 -14.35 -0.62 -32.91
N LYS A 344 -14.30 0.64 -33.39
CA LYS A 344 -15.12 1.15 -34.51
C LYS A 344 -14.43 0.87 -35.84
N LEU A 345 -13.14 1.21 -35.96
CA LEU A 345 -12.31 0.91 -37.13
C LEU A 345 -12.40 -0.56 -37.56
N ARG A 346 -12.42 -1.47 -36.58
CA ARG A 346 -12.49 -2.92 -36.80
C ARG A 346 -13.87 -3.52 -36.59
N GLN A 347 -14.94 -2.75 -36.82
CA GLN A 347 -16.30 -3.15 -36.48
C GLN A 347 -16.75 -4.47 -37.14
N SER A 348 -16.19 -4.85 -38.29
CA SER A 348 -16.48 -6.10 -39.00
C SER A 348 -16.05 -7.36 -38.25
N PHE A 349 -15.18 -7.25 -37.24
CA PHE A 349 -14.66 -8.36 -36.46
C PHE A 349 -15.06 -8.28 -34.98
N TRP A 350 -15.19 -9.45 -34.34
CA TRP A 350 -15.61 -9.56 -32.94
C TRP A 350 -14.45 -9.42 -31.95
N LEU A 351 -13.26 -9.87 -32.33
CA LEU A 351 -12.08 -9.99 -31.47
C LEU A 351 -11.52 -8.63 -30.96
N PRO A 352 -11.54 -7.51 -31.71
CA PRO A 352 -11.28 -6.15 -31.18
C PRO A 352 -12.18 -5.75 -30.01
N ARG A 353 -13.40 -6.30 -29.94
CA ARG A 353 -14.35 -6.04 -28.86
C ARG A 353 -14.00 -6.82 -27.57
N LEU A 354 -13.10 -7.80 -27.64
CA LEU A 354 -12.57 -8.53 -26.48
C LEU A 354 -11.41 -7.83 -25.78
N LEU A 355 -10.67 -6.92 -26.41
CA LEU A 355 -9.50 -6.28 -25.79
C LEU A 355 -9.80 -5.67 -24.41
N PRO A 356 -10.93 -4.95 -24.18
CA PRO A 356 -11.26 -4.45 -22.85
C PRO A 356 -11.58 -5.55 -21.84
N ILE A 357 -12.11 -6.70 -22.29
CA ILE A 357 -12.38 -7.87 -21.43
C ILE A 357 -11.05 -8.50 -21.01
N ILE A 358 -10.15 -8.75 -21.96
CA ILE A 358 -8.82 -9.31 -21.71
C ILE A 358 -8.03 -8.40 -20.77
N ALA A 359 -8.00 -7.09 -21.04
CA ALA A 359 -7.36 -6.10 -20.18
C ALA A 359 -7.98 -6.08 -18.77
N THR A 360 -9.32 -6.12 -18.65
CA THR A 360 -10.01 -6.21 -17.35
C THR A 360 -9.61 -7.46 -16.57
N ILE A 361 -9.54 -8.63 -17.23
CA ILE A 361 -9.19 -9.89 -16.57
C ILE A 361 -7.73 -9.85 -16.07
N ILE A 362 -6.80 -9.38 -16.91
CA ILE A 362 -5.38 -9.27 -16.56
C ILE A 362 -5.17 -8.27 -15.40
N ILE A 363 -5.68 -7.05 -15.54
CA ILE A 363 -5.53 -6.00 -14.52
C ILE A 363 -6.27 -6.42 -13.24
N GLY A 364 -7.47 -7.01 -13.36
CA GLY A 364 -8.25 -7.52 -12.24
C GLY A 364 -7.53 -8.61 -11.46
N PHE A 365 -6.88 -9.57 -12.14
CA PHE A 365 -6.09 -10.61 -11.47
C PHE A 365 -4.87 -10.03 -10.74
N ILE A 366 -4.13 -9.12 -11.39
CA ILE A 366 -3.00 -8.37 -10.79
C ILE A 366 -3.46 -7.54 -9.59
N SER A 367 -4.70 -7.03 -9.61
CA SER A 367 -5.26 -6.18 -8.56
C SER A 367 -5.60 -6.93 -7.27
N ILE A 368 -5.80 -8.26 -7.30
CA ILE A 368 -6.16 -9.04 -6.09
C ILE A 368 -5.10 -8.91 -4.97
N PRO A 369 -3.80 -9.18 -5.19
CA PRO A 369 -2.78 -9.00 -4.16
C PRO A 369 -2.55 -7.53 -3.76
N ILE A 370 -2.78 -6.58 -4.68
CA ILE A 370 -2.71 -5.13 -4.37
C ILE A 370 -3.84 -4.77 -3.39
N TYR A 371 -5.07 -5.21 -3.66
CA TYR A 371 -6.22 -5.02 -2.79
C TYR A 371 -6.07 -5.72 -1.43
N ASP A 372 -5.49 -6.92 -1.40
CA ASP A 372 -5.18 -7.64 -0.16
C ASP A 372 -4.17 -6.87 0.73
N ASN A 373 -3.14 -6.28 0.14
CA ASN A 373 -2.20 -5.41 0.85
C ASN A 373 -2.88 -4.13 1.33
N ALA A 374 -3.64 -3.44 0.47
CA ALA A 374 -4.38 -2.23 0.79
C ALA A 374 -5.35 -2.44 1.97
N VAL A 375 -6.12 -3.54 1.97
CA VAL A 375 -7.04 -3.90 3.06
C VAL A 375 -6.27 -4.13 4.36
N LYS A 376 -5.16 -4.88 4.35
CA LYS A 376 -4.34 -5.15 5.54
C LYS A 376 -3.67 -3.89 6.08
N SER A 377 -3.15 -3.05 5.19
CA SER A 377 -2.49 -1.78 5.49
C SER A 377 -3.46 -0.81 6.16
N ASN A 378 -4.58 -0.49 5.51
CA ASN A 378 -5.60 0.40 6.06
C ASN A 378 -6.22 -0.16 7.34
N TYR A 379 -6.55 -1.46 7.42
CA TYR A 379 -7.07 -2.07 8.64
C TYR A 379 -6.09 -1.94 9.81
N THR A 380 -4.79 -2.15 9.58
CA THR A 380 -3.76 -1.96 10.61
C THR A 380 -3.76 -0.52 11.10
N SER A 381 -3.67 0.46 10.20
CA SER A 381 -3.74 1.89 10.53
C SER A 381 -5.03 2.26 11.28
N PHE A 382 -6.17 1.68 10.89
CA PHE A 382 -7.45 1.88 11.56
C PHE A 382 -7.43 1.42 13.02
N THR A 383 -6.78 0.30 13.35
CA THR A 383 -6.67 -0.15 14.75
C THR A 383 -5.86 0.80 15.64
N TYR A 384 -4.84 1.47 15.10
CA TYR A 384 -4.09 2.51 15.81
C TYR A 384 -4.90 3.79 15.97
N TRP A 385 -5.50 4.29 14.88
CA TRP A 385 -6.39 5.46 14.93
C TRP A 385 -7.55 5.25 15.91
N LYS A 386 -8.21 4.07 15.87
CA LYS A 386 -9.35 3.78 16.72
C LYS A 386 -8.98 3.65 18.20
N ALA A 387 -7.76 3.22 18.52
CA ALA A 387 -7.26 3.26 19.89
C ALA A 387 -7.16 4.71 20.39
N GLY A 388 -6.56 5.61 19.61
CA GLY A 388 -6.45 7.02 19.98
C GLY A 388 -7.79 7.75 20.07
N ASP A 389 -8.72 7.52 19.13
CA ASP A 389 -10.10 8.05 19.20
C ASP A 389 -10.83 7.57 20.45
N THR A 390 -10.63 6.31 20.85
CA THR A 390 -11.25 5.75 22.07
C THR A 390 -10.64 6.35 23.33
N ILE A 391 -9.31 6.45 23.40
CA ILE A 391 -8.59 7.02 24.55
C ILE A 391 -8.89 8.51 24.69
N ALA A 392 -8.78 9.30 23.63
CA ALA A 392 -8.99 10.75 23.71
C ALA A 392 -10.43 11.13 24.15
N ARG A 393 -11.45 10.37 23.71
CA ARG A 393 -12.83 10.53 24.19
C ARG A 393 -13.01 10.09 25.63
N TYR A 394 -12.36 9.01 26.04
CA TYR A 394 -12.38 8.54 27.44
C TYR A 394 -11.72 9.57 28.36
N ASP A 395 -10.52 10.01 28.01
CA ASP A 395 -9.71 10.95 28.79
C ASP A 395 -10.45 12.29 28.97
N HIS A 396 -11.02 12.86 27.89
CA HIS A 396 -11.83 14.07 27.97
C HIS A 396 -13.04 13.89 28.91
N LYS A 397 -13.78 12.78 28.79
CA LYS A 397 -14.93 12.49 29.65
C LYS A 397 -14.57 12.36 31.14
N HIS A 398 -13.35 11.98 31.47
CA HIS A 398 -12.86 11.83 32.85
C HIS A 398 -11.96 13.00 33.30
N GLY A 399 -11.93 14.12 32.56
CA GLY A 399 -11.13 15.31 32.91
C GLY A 399 -9.62 15.16 32.74
N ILE A 400 -9.14 14.08 32.11
CA ILE A 400 -7.73 13.83 31.84
C ILE A 400 -7.31 14.66 30.62
N MET A 401 -6.79 15.86 30.85
CA MET A 401 -6.53 16.82 29.76
C MET A 401 -5.27 16.55 28.92
N HIS A 402 -4.45 15.56 29.30
CA HIS A 402 -3.16 15.24 28.67
C HIS A 402 -3.13 13.78 28.21
N ALA A 403 -3.78 13.49 27.09
CA ALA A 403 -3.95 12.12 26.60
C ALA A 403 -2.67 11.54 25.97
N LYS A 404 -2.52 10.22 26.11
CA LYS A 404 -1.47 9.41 25.49
C LYS A 404 -2.08 8.43 24.51
N VAL A 405 -1.66 8.46 23.26
CA VAL A 405 -2.21 7.62 22.19
C VAL A 405 -1.11 6.83 21.50
N PRO A 406 -1.38 5.63 20.95
CA PRO A 406 -0.35 4.83 20.33
C PRO A 406 0.14 5.46 19.02
N GLY A 407 1.45 5.43 18.78
CA GLY A 407 2.03 5.85 17.51
C GLY A 407 1.69 4.86 16.39
N MET A 408 1.50 5.35 15.16
CA MET A 408 1.25 4.50 14.01
C MET A 408 2.58 4.01 13.40
N PRO A 409 2.72 2.72 13.05
CA PRO A 409 3.90 2.23 12.35
C PRO A 409 4.01 2.85 10.93
N PRO A 410 5.22 2.96 10.35
CA PRO A 410 5.40 3.47 8.99
C PRO A 410 4.58 2.70 7.96
N VAL A 411 3.85 3.44 7.13
CA VAL A 411 3.07 2.90 6.01
C VAL A 411 3.92 2.94 4.74
N THR A 412 3.82 1.89 3.91
CA THR A 412 4.60 1.74 2.65
C THR A 412 3.72 1.43 1.44
N ASP A 413 2.40 1.56 1.59
CA ASP A 413 1.36 1.16 0.64
C ASP A 413 0.60 2.42 0.21
N ASP A 414 0.53 2.69 -1.09
CA ASP A 414 -0.03 3.94 -1.64
C ASP A 414 -1.56 3.95 -1.74
N HIS A 415 -2.21 2.83 -1.44
CA HIS A 415 -3.64 2.74 -1.20
C HIS A 415 -4.01 3.04 0.27
N ASN A 416 -3.07 3.52 1.09
CA ASN A 416 -3.29 3.95 2.48
C ASN A 416 -2.85 5.41 2.69
N MET A 417 -3.76 6.28 3.16
CA MET A 417 -3.53 7.73 3.29
C MET A 417 -2.38 8.09 4.24
N TYR A 418 -2.09 7.24 5.23
CA TYR A 418 -1.02 7.50 6.20
C TYR A 418 0.39 7.27 5.61
N LEU A 419 0.51 6.94 4.32
CA LEU A 419 1.77 7.02 3.57
C LEU A 419 2.27 8.46 3.46
N SER A 420 1.36 9.43 3.24
CA SER A 420 1.72 10.85 3.03
C SER A 420 1.12 11.81 4.08
N SER A 421 0.14 11.35 4.87
CA SER A 421 -0.46 12.11 5.97
C SER A 421 0.01 11.63 7.34
N THR A 422 0.34 12.56 8.24
CA THR A 422 0.65 12.23 9.64
C THR A 422 -0.62 12.04 10.47
N TYR A 423 -0.62 11.00 11.30
CA TYR A 423 -1.65 10.77 12.32
C TYR A 423 -1.39 11.60 13.58
N VAL A 424 -0.29 11.29 14.29
CA VAL A 424 0.20 11.99 15.49
C VAL A 424 1.73 11.94 15.47
N SER A 425 2.39 13.07 15.75
CA SER A 425 3.84 13.18 15.79
C SER A 425 4.41 12.97 17.21
N PRO A 426 5.60 12.37 17.35
CA PRO A 426 6.36 12.42 18.60
C PRO A 426 6.98 13.80 18.85
N GLY A 427 7.47 14.04 20.07
CA GLY A 427 8.10 15.31 20.48
C GLY A 427 7.15 16.22 21.27
N ASN A 428 7.45 17.53 21.31
CA ASN A 428 6.65 18.50 22.05
C ASN A 428 5.29 18.71 21.36
N PRO A 429 4.15 18.31 21.98
CA PRO A 429 2.85 18.30 21.32
C PRO A 429 2.36 19.70 20.93
N ASN A 430 2.78 20.74 21.64
CA ASN A 430 2.39 22.13 21.36
C ASN A 430 3.13 22.72 20.14
N LYS A 431 4.22 22.08 19.70
CA LYS A 431 4.92 22.40 18.45
C LYS A 431 4.56 21.45 17.30
N GLN A 432 3.74 20.42 17.55
CA GLN A 432 3.29 19.47 16.54
C GLN A 432 1.88 19.82 16.09
N TRP A 433 1.76 20.40 14.90
CA TRP A 433 0.51 20.88 14.32
C TRP A 433 -0.63 19.86 14.35
N PHE A 434 -0.34 18.61 13.95
CA PHE A 434 -1.27 17.48 13.98
C PHE A 434 -1.81 17.19 15.40
N ASN A 435 -0.91 17.16 16.39
CA ASN A 435 -1.25 16.88 17.78
C ASN A 435 -2.10 18.00 18.39
N ALA A 436 -1.80 19.26 18.05
CA ALA A 436 -2.53 20.42 18.53
C ALA A 436 -3.99 20.40 18.05
N TRP A 437 -4.23 20.19 16.75
CA TRP A 437 -5.60 20.09 16.22
C TRP A 437 -6.35 18.87 16.73
N MET A 438 -5.71 17.70 16.79
CA MET A 438 -6.32 16.51 17.36
C MET A 438 -6.72 16.74 18.84
N ALA A 439 -5.86 17.38 19.64
CA ALA A 439 -6.18 17.71 21.03
C ALA A 439 -7.40 18.64 21.13
N ARG A 440 -7.47 19.68 20.30
CA ARG A 440 -8.62 20.61 20.26
C ARG A 440 -9.92 19.92 19.86
N TYR A 441 -9.89 19.05 18.85
CA TYR A 441 -11.05 18.27 18.41
C TYR A 441 -11.66 17.41 19.52
N TYR A 442 -10.83 16.79 20.37
CA TYR A 442 -11.29 15.99 21.51
C TYR A 442 -11.50 16.81 22.81
N GLY A 443 -11.33 18.14 22.79
CA GLY A 443 -11.47 18.98 24.00
C GLY A 443 -10.36 18.77 25.04
N LEU A 444 -9.14 18.44 24.60
CA LEU A 444 -7.96 18.17 25.43
C LEU A 444 -6.95 19.33 25.38
N LYS A 445 -6.03 19.38 26.36
CA LYS A 445 -4.90 20.32 26.35
C LYS A 445 -3.73 19.85 25.48
N SER A 446 -3.44 18.55 25.44
CA SER A 446 -2.40 17.98 24.58
C SER A 446 -2.61 16.50 24.30
N ILE A 447 -2.13 16.04 23.14
CA ILE A 447 -2.03 14.61 22.79
C ILE A 447 -0.57 14.26 22.50
N THR A 448 -0.07 13.18 23.10
CA THR A 448 1.31 12.68 22.92
C THR A 448 1.34 11.22 22.50
N VAL A 449 2.40 10.83 21.80
CA VAL A 449 2.65 9.44 21.39
C VAL A 449 3.17 8.61 22.56
N ASP A 450 2.53 7.49 22.86
CA ASP A 450 3.03 6.44 23.76
C ASP A 450 2.98 5.08 23.06
N ASN A 451 4.15 4.59 22.65
CA ASN A 451 4.29 3.35 21.89
C ASN A 451 4.18 2.07 22.76
N THR A 452 3.95 2.20 24.07
CA THR A 452 3.62 1.04 24.92
C THR A 452 2.15 0.64 24.82
N ILE A 453 1.29 1.56 24.34
CA ILE A 453 -0.14 1.34 24.18
C ILE A 453 -0.38 0.42 22.96
N PRO A 454 -1.11 -0.71 23.11
CA PRO A 454 -1.43 -1.59 21.99
C PRO A 454 -2.54 -1.02 21.09
N PRO A 455 -2.59 -1.38 19.80
CA PRO A 455 -3.69 -1.00 18.91
C PRO A 455 -5.03 -1.65 19.33
N ALA A 456 -6.14 -1.02 18.94
CA ALA A 456 -7.47 -1.44 19.34
C ALA A 456 -7.90 -2.76 18.70
N LYS A 457 -8.56 -3.63 19.48
CA LYS A 457 -9.16 -4.88 18.99
C LYS A 457 -10.48 -4.60 18.25
N VAL A 458 -10.38 -4.17 16.99
CA VAL A 458 -11.54 -4.00 16.10
C VAL A 458 -12.12 -5.37 15.73
N LYS A 459 -13.44 -5.54 15.84
CA LYS A 459 -14.14 -6.78 15.46
C LYS A 459 -14.45 -6.76 13.97
N ILE A 460 -13.93 -7.74 13.22
CA ILE A 460 -14.27 -7.94 11.80
C ILE A 460 -15.58 -8.73 11.69
N ASN A 461 -16.59 -8.18 11.01
CA ASN A 461 -17.82 -8.91 10.69
C ASN A 461 -17.55 -9.96 9.59
N ARG A 462 -17.22 -11.20 10.01
CA ARG A 462 -16.93 -12.33 9.12
C ARG A 462 -18.13 -12.84 8.32
N GLN A 463 -19.35 -12.46 8.67
CA GLN A 463 -20.57 -12.86 7.95
C GLN A 463 -20.93 -11.88 6.82
N SER A 464 -20.40 -10.66 6.86
CA SER A 464 -20.64 -9.61 5.84
C SER A 464 -20.29 -10.06 4.42
N ILE A 465 -21.05 -9.58 3.44
CA ILE A 465 -20.80 -9.89 2.02
C ILE A 465 -19.41 -9.41 1.58
N THR A 466 -19.00 -8.22 2.02
CA THR A 466 -17.66 -7.66 1.78
C THR A 466 -16.55 -8.58 2.25
N TRP A 467 -16.61 -9.10 3.49
CA TRP A 467 -15.59 -10.03 4.00
C TRP A 467 -15.58 -11.36 3.22
N LYS A 468 -16.76 -11.90 2.89
CA LYS A 468 -16.89 -13.11 2.07
C LYS A 468 -16.28 -12.93 0.68
N THR A 469 -16.55 -11.82 0.00
CA THR A 469 -15.97 -11.48 -1.31
C THR A 469 -14.45 -11.34 -1.24
N TYR A 470 -13.92 -10.62 -0.25
CA TYR A 470 -12.46 -10.49 -0.03
C TYR A 470 -11.78 -11.84 0.23
N GLN A 471 -12.39 -12.70 1.07
CA GLN A 471 -11.90 -14.06 1.32
C GLN A 471 -11.99 -14.96 0.08
N TRP A 472 -13.01 -14.79 -0.76
CA TRP A 472 -13.14 -15.52 -2.02
C TRP A 472 -12.06 -15.10 -3.03
N LEU A 473 -11.84 -13.79 -3.23
CA LEU A 473 -10.81 -13.26 -4.14
C LEU A 473 -9.41 -13.77 -3.79
N THR A 474 -9.02 -13.67 -2.51
CA THR A 474 -7.71 -14.13 -2.03
C THR A 474 -7.53 -15.64 -2.15
N ARG A 475 -8.58 -16.44 -1.86
CA ARG A 475 -8.56 -17.89 -2.07
C ARG A 475 -8.44 -18.24 -3.55
N PHE A 476 -9.25 -17.64 -4.42
CA PHE A 476 -9.22 -17.84 -5.87
C PHE A 476 -7.83 -17.57 -6.44
N HIS A 477 -7.26 -16.40 -6.16
CA HIS A 477 -5.89 -16.05 -6.58
C HIS A 477 -4.85 -17.05 -6.05
N SER A 478 -4.97 -17.48 -4.79
CA SER A 478 -4.07 -18.51 -4.23
C SER A 478 -4.23 -19.89 -4.89
N GLN A 479 -5.44 -20.27 -5.31
CA GLN A 479 -5.70 -21.55 -5.97
C GLN A 479 -5.13 -21.57 -7.38
N VAL A 480 -5.31 -20.48 -8.15
CA VAL A 480 -4.71 -20.32 -9.49
C VAL A 480 -3.18 -20.41 -9.42
N LEU A 481 -2.55 -19.81 -8.40
CA LEU A 481 -1.09 -19.88 -8.23
C LEU A 481 -0.58 -21.20 -7.63
N LYS A 482 -1.41 -21.96 -6.90
CA LYS A 482 -1.03 -23.24 -6.26
C LYS A 482 -0.83 -24.40 -7.25
N ILE A 483 -1.21 -24.22 -8.51
CA ILE A 483 -1.00 -25.19 -9.59
C ILE A 483 0.50 -25.43 -9.88
N GLY A 484 1.43 -24.68 -9.25
CA GLY A 484 2.87 -24.77 -9.49
C GLY A 484 3.83 -25.24 -8.37
N HIS A 485 3.43 -25.39 -7.08
CA HIS A 485 4.41 -25.70 -6.01
C HIS A 485 3.89 -26.56 -4.83
N ALA A 486 4.77 -27.45 -4.32
CA ALA A 486 4.49 -28.52 -3.34
C ALA A 486 4.54 -28.11 -1.84
N VAL A 487 4.14 -29.04 -0.96
CA VAL A 487 3.85 -28.86 0.49
C VAL A 487 4.82 -29.69 1.37
N PRO A 488 5.24 -29.22 2.58
CA PRO A 488 6.11 -29.96 3.51
C PRO A 488 5.35 -30.84 4.55
N VAL A 489 6.05 -31.81 5.17
CA VAL A 489 5.51 -32.96 5.95
C VAL A 489 5.93 -32.97 7.45
N HIS A 490 5.28 -33.79 8.30
CA HIS A 490 5.44 -33.95 9.77
C HIS A 490 6.15 -35.29 10.22
N ALA A 491 6.24 -35.58 11.53
CA ALA A 491 6.89 -36.76 12.20
C ALA A 491 6.03 -37.29 13.40
N ALA A 492 6.37 -38.25 14.30
CA ALA A 492 7.63 -38.91 14.76
C ALA A 492 7.34 -40.23 15.57
N THR A 493 8.38 -40.95 16.05
CA THR A 493 8.33 -42.23 16.85
C THR A 493 9.53 -42.37 17.86
N THR A 494 9.80 -43.51 18.53
CA THR A 494 9.25 -43.99 19.84
C THR A 494 10.34 -44.72 20.68
N MET A 495 10.40 -44.58 22.02
CA MET A 495 11.57 -44.92 22.90
C MET A 495 11.29 -45.98 24.02
N LYS A 496 12.32 -46.54 24.70
CA LYS A 496 12.27 -47.51 25.85
C LYS A 496 13.25 -47.17 27.00
N THR A 497 13.16 -47.86 28.16
CA THR A 497 13.90 -47.55 29.42
C THR A 497 14.39 -48.80 30.18
N ALA A 498 15.56 -48.73 30.83
CA ALA A 498 16.19 -49.67 31.76
C ALA A 498 16.79 -48.91 32.98
N TYR A 499 17.43 -49.58 33.96
CA TYR A 499 17.89 -48.94 35.22
C TYR A 499 19.31 -49.34 35.69
N LEU A 500 20.08 -48.40 36.22
CA LEU A 500 21.36 -48.58 36.92
C LEU A 500 21.17 -48.51 38.44
N ARG A 501 21.86 -49.36 39.21
CA ARG A 501 21.75 -49.46 40.68
C ARG A 501 23.10 -49.22 41.35
N TYR A 502 23.19 -48.23 42.25
CA TYR A 502 24.46 -47.80 42.86
C TYR A 502 24.59 -48.25 44.32
N ILE A 503 25.74 -48.80 44.70
CA ILE A 503 26.04 -49.38 46.02
C ILE A 503 27.34 -48.78 46.59
N ASP A 504 27.42 -48.49 47.89
CA ASP A 504 28.66 -47.96 48.50
C ASP A 504 29.61 -49.07 49.00
N GLU A 505 30.74 -48.66 49.57
CA GLU A 505 31.78 -49.55 50.11
C GLU A 505 31.29 -50.47 51.26
N THR A 506 30.11 -50.21 51.84
CA THR A 506 29.50 -51.02 52.90
C THR A 506 28.45 -52.02 52.39
N GLY A 507 28.23 -52.07 51.06
CA GLY A 507 27.22 -52.94 50.44
C GLY A 507 25.80 -52.35 50.45
N LYS A 508 25.62 -51.11 50.94
CA LYS A 508 24.32 -50.43 50.98
C LYS A 508 24.02 -49.75 49.65
N GLN A 509 22.80 -49.90 49.13
CA GLN A 509 22.36 -49.16 47.95
C GLN A 509 22.24 -47.67 48.27
N VAL A 510 23.00 -46.85 47.56
CA VAL A 510 23.07 -45.38 47.71
C VAL A 510 22.47 -44.62 46.53
N GLY A 511 21.99 -45.31 45.50
CA GLY A 511 21.13 -44.71 44.47
C GLY A 511 20.64 -45.67 43.39
N THR A 512 19.84 -45.13 42.47
CA THR A 512 19.31 -45.82 41.29
C THR A 512 19.02 -44.77 40.21
N GLU A 513 19.25 -45.09 38.94
CA GLU A 513 19.13 -44.15 37.81
C GLU A 513 18.50 -44.83 36.59
N PRO A 514 17.40 -44.31 36.01
CA PRO A 514 16.89 -44.79 34.74
C PRO A 514 17.79 -44.36 33.57
N ILE A 515 18.01 -45.28 32.63
CA ILE A 515 18.63 -45.02 31.32
C ILE A 515 17.61 -45.35 30.21
N SER A 516 17.55 -44.55 29.15
CA SER A 516 16.56 -44.73 28.08
C SER A 516 17.20 -44.67 26.71
N GLY A 517 16.66 -45.45 25.77
CA GLY A 517 17.12 -45.53 24.40
C GLY A 517 16.14 -46.26 23.49
N TYR A 518 16.48 -46.33 22.21
CA TYR A 518 15.69 -47.04 21.22
C TYR A 518 16.07 -48.53 21.25
N VAL A 519 15.13 -49.42 20.98
CA VAL A 519 15.39 -50.87 20.94
C VAL A 519 16.52 -51.17 19.96
N GLY A 520 17.53 -51.91 20.39
CA GLY A 520 18.73 -52.23 19.61
C GLY A 520 19.86 -51.20 19.69
N SER A 521 19.68 -50.07 20.39
CA SER A 521 20.77 -49.11 20.65
C SER A 521 21.52 -49.41 21.95
N THR A 522 22.81 -49.10 21.98
CA THR A 522 23.69 -49.31 23.14
C THR A 522 23.92 -48.01 23.91
N PHE A 523 23.81 -48.08 25.24
CA PHE A 523 24.04 -47.01 26.19
C PHE A 523 25.38 -47.22 26.90
N ASP A 524 26.23 -46.20 26.91
CA ASP A 524 27.49 -46.22 27.64
C ASP A 524 27.24 -45.95 29.13
N ILE A 525 27.74 -46.82 30.01
CA ILE A 525 27.60 -46.74 31.47
C ILE A 525 28.95 -46.69 32.20
N SER A 526 30.06 -46.57 31.46
CA SER A 526 31.43 -46.44 31.99
C SER A 526 31.60 -45.30 32.99
N HIS A 527 30.79 -44.25 32.86
CA HIS A 527 30.81 -43.04 33.68
C HIS A 527 29.65 -42.97 34.70
N ALA A 528 28.92 -44.08 34.90
CA ALA A 528 27.86 -44.20 35.89
C ALA A 528 28.36 -43.78 37.29
N SER A 529 27.65 -42.87 37.96
CA SER A 529 28.04 -42.33 39.27
C SER A 529 26.85 -41.83 40.07
N VAL A 530 27.00 -41.70 41.40
CA VAL A 530 25.93 -41.24 42.29
C VAL A 530 26.41 -40.11 43.19
N ASN A 531 25.52 -39.17 43.48
CA ASN A 531 25.89 -37.85 43.94
C ASN A 531 26.43 -37.84 45.38
N GLY A 532 27.50 -37.08 45.61
CA GLY A 532 28.24 -37.10 46.87
C GLY A 532 29.06 -38.38 47.09
N TYR A 533 29.20 -39.24 46.07
CA TYR A 533 30.11 -40.38 46.05
C TYR A 533 30.85 -40.45 44.68
N THR A 534 31.84 -41.32 44.53
CA THR A 534 32.83 -41.38 43.44
C THR A 534 33.03 -42.83 43.05
N THR A 535 32.86 -43.18 41.77
CA THR A 535 32.75 -44.56 41.30
C THR A 535 34.06 -45.36 41.34
N LEU A 536 33.99 -46.64 41.73
CA LEU A 536 35.12 -47.57 41.75
C LEU A 536 35.43 -48.13 40.35
N ALA A 537 36.70 -48.45 40.09
CA ALA A 537 37.22 -48.70 38.74
C ALA A 537 36.82 -50.03 38.04
N LYS A 538 36.16 -50.97 38.73
CA LYS A 538 35.83 -52.32 38.21
C LYS A 538 34.33 -52.52 37.84
N ASN A 539 33.64 -51.46 37.40
CA ASN A 539 32.23 -51.54 37.03
C ASN A 539 32.02 -51.77 35.51
N PRO A 540 30.89 -52.38 35.08
CA PRO A 540 30.57 -52.56 33.66
C PRO A 540 30.56 -51.25 32.87
N GLN A 541 30.89 -51.31 31.57
CA GLN A 541 31.16 -50.12 30.76
C GLN A 541 30.03 -49.77 29.76
N SER A 542 29.19 -50.72 29.33
CA SER A 542 28.06 -50.43 28.42
C SER A 542 26.88 -51.38 28.63
N TYR A 543 25.72 -51.02 28.06
CA TYR A 543 24.45 -51.71 28.22
C TYR A 543 23.55 -51.54 26.98
N THR A 544 23.07 -52.63 26.37
CA THR A 544 22.25 -52.57 25.14
C THR A 544 20.76 -52.74 25.43
N PHE A 545 19.91 -51.85 24.93
CA PHE A 545 18.46 -51.89 25.17
C PHE A 545 17.76 -52.96 24.33
N THR A 546 17.11 -53.91 25.01
CA THR A 546 16.27 -54.94 24.37
C THR A 546 14.79 -54.54 24.33
N THR A 547 13.94 -55.36 23.72
CA THR A 547 12.48 -55.20 23.74
C THR A 547 11.81 -55.48 25.10
N ALA A 548 12.55 -56.05 26.06
CA ALA A 548 12.01 -56.47 27.35
C ALA A 548 11.47 -55.30 28.20
N ALA A 549 10.43 -55.57 29.00
CA ALA A 549 9.69 -54.53 29.72
C ALA A 549 10.45 -53.91 30.90
N ASN A 550 11.27 -54.68 31.63
CA ASN A 550 12.03 -54.24 32.80
C ASN A 550 13.46 -54.81 32.72
N GLN A 551 14.49 -53.97 32.86
CA GLN A 551 15.89 -54.35 32.65
C GLN A 551 16.80 -53.52 33.60
N THR A 552 17.77 -54.14 34.31
CA THR A 552 18.53 -53.49 35.42
C THR A 552 19.99 -53.99 35.54
N ILE A 553 20.94 -53.13 35.95
CA ILE A 553 22.38 -53.42 36.15
C ILE A 553 23.00 -52.63 37.35
N THR A 554 24.18 -53.00 37.90
CA THR A 554 24.70 -52.51 39.23
C THR A 554 26.14 -51.93 39.20
N ILE A 555 26.43 -50.91 40.04
CA ILE A 555 27.65 -50.03 40.06
C ILE A 555 28.09 -49.65 41.52
N LYS A 556 29.38 -49.33 41.84
CA LYS A 556 29.91 -49.07 43.25
C LYS A 556 30.70 -47.74 43.54
N VAL A 557 30.66 -47.07 44.75
CA VAL A 557 31.09 -45.61 44.97
C VAL A 557 31.62 -45.03 46.39
N LYS A 558 32.31 -43.82 46.53
CA LYS A 558 32.91 -43.09 47.77
C LYS A 558 33.01 -41.47 47.84
N ARG A 559 33.05 -40.67 48.96
CA ARG A 559 32.53 -39.22 49.17
C ARG A 559 33.43 -37.95 49.61
N VAL A 560 33.21 -36.65 49.16
CA VAL A 560 33.94 -35.32 49.57
C VAL A 560 33.27 -33.88 49.26
N ALA A 561 33.75 -32.67 49.75
CA ALA A 561 33.28 -31.24 49.43
C ALA A 561 34.26 -29.98 49.66
N LYS A 562 34.07 -28.77 49.01
CA LYS A 562 34.82 -27.43 49.10
C LYS A 562 34.14 -26.17 48.39
N GLN A 563 34.82 -25.20 47.69
CA GLN A 563 34.35 -23.86 47.11
C GLN A 563 34.59 -23.56 45.56
N THR A 564 34.04 -22.48 44.88
CA THR A 564 34.02 -22.39 43.36
C THR A 564 33.77 -21.09 42.48
N HIS A 565 33.87 -21.22 41.13
CA HIS A 565 33.42 -20.34 40.01
C HIS A 565 32.54 -21.07 38.94
N ALA A 566 31.92 -20.34 37.98
CA ALA A 566 31.20 -20.93 36.82
C ALA A 566 31.15 -20.05 35.54
N LYS A 567 30.69 -20.62 34.41
CA LYS A 567 30.51 -19.94 33.10
C LYS A 567 29.18 -20.32 32.44
N LEU A 568 28.41 -19.34 31.97
CA LEU A 568 27.27 -19.54 31.09
C LEU A 568 27.77 -19.72 29.64
N ILE A 569 27.16 -20.64 28.90
CA ILE A 569 27.46 -20.95 27.49
C ILE A 569 26.15 -20.90 26.71
N TYR A 570 26.03 -19.92 25.83
CA TYR A 570 24.85 -19.75 24.99
C TYR A 570 24.95 -20.65 23.76
N ARG A 571 23.96 -21.54 23.54
CA ARG A 571 23.98 -22.52 22.45
C ARG A 571 22.68 -22.56 21.66
N ILE A 572 22.79 -22.80 20.35
CA ILE A 572 21.63 -23.06 19.48
C ILE A 572 21.21 -24.52 19.62
N LYS A 573 19.97 -24.76 20.06
CA LYS A 573 19.44 -26.11 20.35
C LYS A 573 19.43 -27.08 19.15
N LYS A 574 19.31 -26.56 17.92
CA LYS A 574 19.25 -27.36 16.68
C LYS A 574 20.59 -27.97 16.25
N ASN A 575 21.72 -27.31 16.52
CA ASN A 575 23.04 -27.72 16.01
C ASN A 575 24.16 -27.65 17.07
N ASN A 576 23.80 -27.42 18.34
CA ASN A 576 24.71 -27.30 19.49
C ASN A 576 25.81 -26.24 19.36
N LYS A 577 25.74 -25.34 18.36
CA LYS A 577 26.74 -24.31 18.10
C LYS A 577 26.77 -23.30 19.25
N ILE A 578 27.95 -23.05 19.80
CA ILE A 578 28.19 -22.00 20.79
C ILE A 578 28.13 -20.63 20.08
N VAL A 579 27.37 -19.70 20.64
CA VAL A 579 27.16 -18.35 20.08
C VAL A 579 27.52 -17.23 21.06
N GLY A 580 27.89 -17.56 22.28
CA GLY A 580 28.41 -16.63 23.29
C GLY A 580 28.77 -17.36 24.58
N THR A 581 29.57 -16.72 25.43
CA THR A 581 29.91 -17.19 26.77
C THR A 581 30.00 -16.02 27.75
N GLU A 582 29.73 -16.27 29.03
CA GLU A 582 29.71 -15.28 30.11
C GLU A 582 30.22 -15.95 31.39
N SER A 583 30.86 -15.22 32.30
CA SER A 583 31.46 -15.79 33.53
C SER A 583 30.76 -15.28 34.78
N ILE A 584 30.56 -16.16 35.77
CA ILE A 584 29.83 -15.89 37.03
C ILE A 584 30.55 -16.54 38.23
N SER A 585 30.46 -15.97 39.43
CA SER A 585 31.18 -16.43 40.63
C SER A 585 30.32 -16.37 41.91
N GLY A 586 30.58 -17.25 42.88
CA GLY A 586 29.83 -17.31 44.14
C GLY A 586 30.21 -18.50 45.02
N LYS A 587 29.91 -18.40 46.33
CA LYS A 587 30.29 -19.39 47.35
C LYS A 587 29.56 -20.71 47.14
N VAL A 588 30.18 -21.84 47.46
CA VAL A 588 29.48 -23.13 47.31
C VAL A 588 28.31 -23.25 48.27
N GLY A 589 27.13 -23.50 47.71
CA GLY A 589 25.85 -23.39 48.41
C GLY A 589 25.06 -22.11 48.09
N GLN A 590 25.69 -21.06 47.56
CA GLN A 590 25.03 -19.80 47.18
C GLN A 590 24.27 -19.95 45.86
N THR A 591 23.06 -19.39 45.78
CA THR A 591 22.25 -19.34 44.54
C THR A 591 22.17 -17.91 44.02
N ILE A 592 22.37 -17.69 42.73
CA ILE A 592 22.15 -16.41 42.05
C ILE A 592 21.06 -16.53 40.98
N ASN A 593 20.40 -15.41 40.68
CA ASN A 593 19.39 -15.32 39.62
C ASN A 593 20.08 -15.09 38.26
N ILE A 594 19.78 -15.94 37.27
CA ILE A 594 20.29 -15.87 35.88
C ILE A 594 19.16 -15.83 34.84
N SER A 595 17.91 -15.60 35.25
CA SER A 595 16.73 -15.50 34.35
C SER A 595 16.82 -14.42 33.27
N LYS A 596 17.69 -13.40 33.46
CA LYS A 596 17.96 -12.34 32.47
C LYS A 596 19.19 -12.60 31.58
N ALA A 597 19.83 -13.77 31.74
CA ALA A 597 20.98 -14.19 30.93
C ALA A 597 20.60 -14.21 29.44
N SER A 598 21.36 -13.49 28.62
CA SER A 598 21.11 -13.33 27.18
C SER A 598 22.41 -13.03 26.42
N THR A 599 22.39 -13.24 25.10
CA THR A 599 23.53 -12.94 24.22
C THR A 599 23.05 -12.24 22.94
N ALA A 600 23.89 -11.36 22.39
CA ALA A 600 23.51 -10.46 21.29
C ALA A 600 23.00 -11.23 20.06
N GLY A 601 21.84 -10.84 19.54
CA GLY A 601 21.23 -11.46 18.36
C GLY A 601 20.55 -12.82 18.62
N TYR A 602 20.44 -13.29 19.86
CA TYR A 602 19.73 -14.53 20.18
C TYR A 602 18.74 -14.35 21.34
N THR A 603 17.60 -15.05 21.25
CA THR A 603 16.57 -15.03 22.29
C THR A 603 16.62 -16.33 23.08
N THR A 604 16.73 -16.23 24.40
CA THR A 604 16.69 -17.36 25.33
C THR A 604 15.38 -18.15 25.19
N GLU A 605 15.47 -19.48 25.10
CA GLU A 605 14.30 -20.35 24.96
C GLU A 605 13.56 -20.54 26.29
N LYS A 606 12.24 -20.79 26.21
CA LYS A 606 11.43 -21.16 27.38
C LYS A 606 12.00 -22.45 27.98
N GLY A 607 12.27 -22.45 29.29
CA GLY A 607 12.93 -23.56 29.99
C GLY A 607 14.43 -23.38 30.22
N ALA A 608 15.03 -22.23 29.87
CA ALA A 608 16.36 -21.88 30.36
C ALA A 608 16.39 -21.76 31.90
N PRO A 609 17.51 -22.08 32.57
CA PRO A 609 17.64 -21.95 34.01
C PRO A 609 17.42 -20.51 34.49
N ASN A 610 16.52 -20.31 35.45
CA ASN A 610 16.25 -18.99 36.05
C ASN A 610 17.22 -18.65 37.19
N SER A 611 17.90 -19.65 37.76
CA SER A 611 18.88 -19.49 38.84
C SER A 611 19.97 -20.54 38.73
N TYR A 612 21.12 -20.26 39.32
CA TYR A 612 22.25 -21.17 39.40
C TYR A 612 22.81 -21.22 40.81
N LYS A 613 22.96 -22.42 41.37
CA LYS A 613 23.57 -22.68 42.68
C LYS A 613 25.02 -23.11 42.50
N PHE A 614 25.95 -22.36 43.07
CA PHE A 614 27.38 -22.66 43.00
C PHE A 614 27.70 -23.97 43.76
N THR A 615 28.44 -24.87 43.11
CA THR A 615 28.85 -26.20 43.61
C THR A 615 30.35 -26.38 43.45
N ASN A 616 31.00 -27.24 44.25
CA ASN A 616 32.47 -27.35 44.39
C ASN A 616 33.29 -27.81 43.15
N ARG A 617 32.87 -27.46 41.94
CA ARG A 617 33.57 -27.74 40.70
C ARG A 617 34.26 -26.48 40.21
N THR A 618 35.58 -26.41 40.34
CA THR A 618 36.46 -25.24 40.08
C THR A 618 36.11 -24.36 38.88
N THR A 619 35.49 -24.89 37.81
CA THR A 619 34.69 -24.06 36.90
C THR A 619 33.51 -24.82 36.28
N SER A 620 32.30 -24.66 36.83
CA SER A 620 31.08 -25.24 36.23
C SER A 620 30.67 -24.54 34.92
N LYS A 621 30.19 -25.28 33.93
CA LYS A 621 29.65 -24.72 32.66
C LYS A 621 28.13 -24.93 32.58
N ILE A 622 27.34 -23.86 32.56
CA ILE A 622 25.88 -23.88 32.44
C ILE A 622 25.53 -23.61 30.98
N THR A 623 24.70 -24.43 30.35
CA THR A 623 24.22 -24.15 28.98
C THR A 623 22.91 -23.37 29.02
N ILE A 624 22.88 -22.22 28.37
CA ILE A 624 21.66 -21.43 28.12
C ILE A 624 21.25 -21.66 26.67
N TRP A 625 20.10 -22.30 26.46
CA TRP A 625 19.58 -22.54 25.12
C TRP A 625 18.97 -21.27 24.54
N VAL A 626 19.43 -20.89 23.34
CA VAL A 626 18.99 -19.69 22.64
C VAL A 626 18.63 -20.01 21.19
N LYS A 627 17.66 -19.30 20.64
CA LYS A 627 17.29 -19.35 19.22
C LYS A 627 17.70 -18.05 18.51
N PRO A 628 18.10 -18.09 17.23
CA PRO A 628 18.36 -16.89 16.44
C PRO A 628 17.20 -15.90 16.51
N SER A 629 17.46 -14.67 16.97
CA SER A 629 16.50 -13.58 16.92
C SER A 629 16.29 -13.13 15.48
N LEU A 630 15.11 -12.58 15.20
CA LEU A 630 14.83 -11.91 13.93
C LEU A 630 15.38 -10.48 14.03
N GLN A 631 16.31 -10.12 13.14
CA GLN A 631 16.96 -8.81 13.10
C GLN A 631 16.56 -8.05 11.83
N GLY A 632 16.33 -6.75 11.95
CA GLY A 632 16.04 -5.89 10.82
C GLY A 632 17.30 -5.20 10.30
N VAL A 633 17.51 -5.22 8.98
CA VAL A 633 18.55 -4.44 8.28
C VAL A 633 17.93 -3.51 7.25
N THR A 634 18.38 -2.26 7.24
CA THR A 634 18.03 -1.27 6.21
C THR A 634 19.11 -1.25 5.12
N ILE A 635 18.77 -1.72 3.92
CA ILE A 635 19.67 -1.74 2.76
C ILE A 635 19.43 -0.49 1.91
N ASN A 636 20.44 0.37 1.84
CA ASN A 636 20.45 1.59 1.03
C ASN A 636 21.26 1.37 -0.24
N TYR A 637 20.60 1.27 -1.38
CA TYR A 637 21.25 1.22 -2.69
C TYR A 637 21.58 2.64 -3.15
N LEU A 638 22.86 2.93 -3.44
CA LEU A 638 23.38 4.28 -3.71
C LEU A 638 24.01 4.37 -5.11
N GLN A 639 23.62 5.37 -5.91
CA GLN A 639 24.32 5.75 -7.15
C GLN A 639 25.04 7.07 -6.92
N LYS A 640 26.38 7.10 -6.98
CA LYS A 640 27.20 8.31 -6.71
C LYS A 640 26.72 9.06 -5.45
N GLN A 641 26.57 8.32 -4.35
CA GLN A 641 26.00 8.74 -3.06
C GLN A 641 24.49 9.10 -3.01
N LYS A 642 23.79 9.33 -4.14
CA LYS A 642 22.32 9.53 -4.15
C LYS A 642 21.59 8.21 -3.85
N LEU A 643 20.59 8.24 -2.96
CA LEU A 643 19.75 7.09 -2.63
C LEU A 643 18.86 6.71 -3.82
N VAL A 644 18.99 5.47 -4.30
CA VAL A 644 18.23 4.91 -5.42
C VAL A 644 17.03 4.10 -4.93
N LYS A 645 17.24 3.27 -3.91
CA LYS A 645 16.21 2.46 -3.26
C LYS A 645 16.62 2.13 -1.84
N GLN A 646 15.66 2.17 -0.93
CA GLN A 646 15.79 1.62 0.41
C GLN A 646 14.96 0.34 0.50
N VAL A 647 15.48 -0.70 1.15
CA VAL A 647 14.77 -1.96 1.42
C VAL A 647 15.03 -2.37 2.86
N PHE A 648 13.97 -2.59 3.63
CA PHE A 648 14.07 -3.20 4.94
C PHE A 648 13.89 -4.72 4.82
N VAL A 649 14.81 -5.50 5.39
CA VAL A 649 14.73 -6.97 5.38
C VAL A 649 14.84 -7.48 6.81
N GLN A 650 13.97 -8.43 7.18
CA GLN A 650 14.05 -9.14 8.45
C GLN A 650 14.70 -10.51 8.24
N VAL A 651 15.84 -10.73 8.88
CA VAL A 651 16.68 -11.93 8.72
C VAL A 651 17.03 -12.49 10.09
N LYS A 652 17.04 -13.81 10.24
CA LYS A 652 17.48 -14.43 11.50
C LYS A 652 19.00 -14.36 11.63
N THR A 653 19.49 -14.20 12.84
CA THR A 653 20.94 -14.23 13.13
C THR A 653 21.60 -15.52 12.60
N GLY A 654 22.70 -15.36 11.87
CA GLY A 654 23.41 -16.46 11.20
C GLY A 654 22.70 -17.05 9.98
N ALA A 655 21.64 -16.43 9.48
CA ALA A 655 21.04 -16.76 8.19
C ALA A 655 21.43 -15.76 7.10
N ASP A 656 21.42 -16.25 5.87
CA ASP A 656 21.80 -15.54 4.67
C ASP A 656 20.65 -14.71 4.10
N PHE A 657 20.96 -13.53 3.56
CA PHE A 657 20.04 -12.75 2.75
C PHE A 657 20.71 -12.28 1.46
N LYS A 658 19.95 -12.31 0.36
CA LYS A 658 20.46 -11.95 -0.97
C LYS A 658 20.40 -10.45 -1.19
N LEU A 659 21.49 -9.89 -1.71
CA LEU A 659 21.54 -8.54 -2.25
C LEU A 659 21.17 -8.59 -3.73
N ALA A 660 20.14 -7.84 -4.10
CA ALA A 660 19.66 -7.75 -5.47
C ALA A 660 19.68 -6.28 -5.91
N ALA A 661 20.33 -6.00 -7.04
CA ALA A 661 20.30 -4.66 -7.62
C ALA A 661 18.83 -4.21 -7.86
N PRO A 662 18.47 -2.97 -7.54
CA PRO A 662 17.16 -2.42 -7.89
C PRO A 662 16.88 -2.54 -9.39
N LEU A 663 15.60 -2.65 -9.76
CA LEU A 663 15.18 -2.71 -11.16
C LEU A 663 15.79 -1.57 -11.97
N GLY A 664 16.46 -1.92 -13.07
CA GLY A 664 17.20 -1.00 -13.94
C GLY A 664 18.61 -0.63 -13.50
N TYR A 665 19.12 -1.21 -12.40
CA TYR A 665 20.49 -1.03 -11.92
C TYR A 665 21.26 -2.36 -11.93
N ARG A 666 22.58 -2.29 -11.78
CA ARG A 666 23.47 -3.44 -11.52
C ARG A 666 24.35 -3.15 -10.30
N MET A 667 24.63 -4.19 -9.52
CA MET A 667 25.74 -4.19 -8.58
C MET A 667 27.06 -4.31 -9.35
N LYS A 668 28.18 -3.97 -8.70
CA LYS A 668 29.52 -4.21 -9.25
C LYS A 668 29.80 -5.71 -9.18
N SER A 669 30.58 -6.26 -10.11
CA SER A 669 30.80 -7.72 -10.25
C SER A 669 31.59 -8.36 -9.09
N ASP A 670 32.31 -7.55 -8.34
CA ASP A 670 33.09 -7.89 -7.14
C ASP A 670 32.29 -7.75 -5.82
N GLN A 671 31.04 -7.30 -5.86
CA GLN A 671 30.21 -7.17 -4.67
C GLN A 671 29.55 -8.51 -4.29
N PRO A 672 29.52 -8.89 -3.00
CA PRO A 672 28.87 -10.11 -2.56
C PRO A 672 27.36 -10.05 -2.84
N THR A 673 26.83 -11.11 -3.46
CA THR A 673 25.40 -11.25 -3.77
C THR A 673 24.58 -11.82 -2.60
N THR A 674 25.26 -12.28 -1.55
CA THR A 674 24.68 -12.84 -0.33
C THR A 674 25.45 -12.31 0.88
N VAL A 675 24.75 -11.95 1.95
CA VAL A 675 25.33 -11.48 3.23
C VAL A 675 24.74 -12.29 4.37
N VAL A 676 25.57 -12.69 5.34
CA VAL A 676 25.14 -13.38 6.57
C VAL A 676 24.78 -12.35 7.63
N MET A 677 23.65 -12.52 8.33
CA MET A 677 23.27 -11.63 9.44
C MET A 677 24.14 -11.88 10.70
N PRO A 678 25.00 -10.93 11.16
CA PRO A 678 25.85 -11.11 12.33
C PRO A 678 25.09 -11.01 13.65
N ALA A 679 25.67 -11.53 14.73
CA ALA A 679 25.11 -11.47 16.08
C ALA A 679 24.92 -10.04 16.62
N ALA A 680 25.81 -9.11 16.25
CA ALA A 680 25.69 -7.69 16.58
C ALA A 680 24.64 -6.93 15.75
N GLY A 681 24.11 -7.55 14.69
CA GLY A 681 23.18 -6.93 13.74
C GLY A 681 23.84 -5.97 12.74
N ILE A 682 23.09 -5.62 11.69
CA ILE A 682 23.48 -4.59 10.71
C ILE A 682 22.37 -3.55 10.71
N ARG A 683 22.61 -2.37 11.29
CA ARG A 683 21.60 -1.28 11.30
C ARG A 683 21.32 -0.78 9.88
N THR A 684 22.37 -0.47 9.13
CA THR A 684 22.27 0.06 7.76
C THR A 684 23.39 -0.50 6.89
N LEU A 685 23.05 -1.05 5.73
CA LEU A 685 23.99 -1.54 4.73
C LEU A 685 23.95 -0.63 3.49
N LYS A 686 25.09 -0.05 3.10
CA LYS A 686 25.18 0.84 1.92
C LYS A 686 25.76 0.07 0.72
N ILE A 687 24.99 -0.10 -0.36
CA ILE A 687 25.38 -0.87 -1.54
C ILE A 687 25.51 0.06 -2.77
N PRO A 688 26.74 0.25 -3.33
CA PRO A 688 26.93 1.02 -4.55
C PRO A 688 26.30 0.33 -5.77
N VAL A 689 25.48 1.06 -6.55
CA VAL A 689 24.81 0.55 -7.76
C VAL A 689 25.01 1.45 -8.97
N TYR A 690 25.05 0.83 -10.15
CA TYR A 690 25.29 1.46 -11.44
C TYR A 690 24.05 1.37 -12.32
N LYS A 691 23.66 2.48 -12.96
CA LYS A 691 22.51 2.56 -13.86
C LYS A 691 22.79 1.72 -15.12
N ARG A 692 21.85 0.85 -15.52
CA ARG A 692 21.95 0.08 -16.78
C ARG A 692 21.54 0.94 -17.99
N SER A 693 21.99 0.56 -19.19
CA SER A 693 21.58 1.23 -20.44
C SER A 693 20.06 1.16 -20.64
N LEU A 694 19.47 2.10 -21.38
CA LEU A 694 18.02 2.19 -21.55
C LEU A 694 17.40 0.87 -22.05
N TRP A 695 17.99 0.27 -23.08
CA TRP A 695 17.60 -1.04 -23.60
C TRP A 695 17.66 -2.15 -22.57
N GLN A 696 18.74 -2.25 -21.78
CA GLN A 696 18.80 -3.23 -20.69
C GLN A 696 17.76 -2.96 -19.60
N ARG A 697 17.36 -1.71 -19.35
CA ARG A 697 16.30 -1.40 -18.37
C ARG A 697 14.91 -1.79 -18.89
N LEU A 698 14.62 -1.54 -20.16
CA LEU A 698 13.37 -1.97 -20.81
C LEU A 698 13.30 -3.49 -20.92
N VAL A 699 14.37 -4.15 -21.36
CA VAL A 699 14.40 -5.61 -21.52
C VAL A 699 14.51 -6.33 -20.18
N LEU A 700 15.11 -5.80 -19.11
CA LEU A 700 15.15 -6.50 -17.81
C LEU A 700 13.93 -6.25 -16.92
N ASN A 701 13.10 -5.25 -17.23
CA ASN A 701 11.85 -5.02 -16.50
C ASN A 701 10.76 -5.99 -17.01
N PRO A 702 10.22 -6.90 -16.17
CA PRO A 702 9.22 -7.87 -16.62
C PRO A 702 7.95 -7.19 -17.14
N THR A 703 7.52 -6.06 -16.55
CA THR A 703 6.36 -5.30 -17.03
C THR A 703 6.62 -4.74 -18.43
N SER A 704 7.80 -4.16 -18.65
CA SER A 704 8.20 -3.64 -19.97
C SER A 704 8.35 -4.74 -21.02
N ARG A 705 8.88 -5.93 -20.66
CA ARG A 705 8.89 -7.12 -21.55
C ARG A 705 7.49 -7.47 -22.03
N TRP A 706 6.56 -7.65 -21.09
CA TRP A 706 5.19 -8.06 -21.41
C TRP A 706 4.43 -6.99 -22.21
N LEU A 707 4.70 -5.71 -21.97
CA LEU A 707 4.18 -4.61 -22.78
C LEU A 707 4.73 -4.63 -24.22
N ILE A 708 6.03 -4.90 -24.41
CA ILE A 708 6.62 -5.01 -25.76
C ILE A 708 6.06 -6.24 -26.49
N ILE A 709 6.04 -7.41 -25.85
CA ILE A 709 5.51 -8.65 -26.44
C ILE A 709 4.03 -8.49 -26.78
N GLY A 710 3.22 -7.98 -25.83
CA GLY A 710 1.79 -7.73 -26.05
C GLY A 710 1.52 -6.69 -27.14
N GLY A 711 2.34 -5.64 -27.22
CA GLY A 711 2.27 -4.62 -28.27
C GLY A 711 2.59 -5.16 -29.66
N ILE A 712 3.64 -5.97 -29.79
CA ILE A 712 4.01 -6.64 -31.05
C ILE A 712 2.89 -7.60 -31.49
N LEU A 713 2.39 -8.43 -30.58
CA LEU A 713 1.28 -9.35 -30.87
C LEU A 713 0.01 -8.59 -31.29
N PHE A 714 -0.33 -7.49 -30.60
CA PHE A 714 -1.46 -6.62 -30.95
C PHE A 714 -1.30 -6.03 -32.36
N VAL A 715 -0.14 -5.46 -32.70
CA VAL A 715 0.11 -4.84 -34.01
C VAL A 715 0.06 -5.87 -35.14
N ILE A 716 0.69 -7.04 -34.97
CA ILE A 716 0.66 -8.10 -36.00
C ILE A 716 -0.78 -8.56 -36.24
N TRP A 717 -1.52 -8.86 -35.17
CA TRP A 717 -2.87 -9.38 -35.27
C TRP A 717 -3.87 -8.33 -35.81
N ASP A 718 -3.81 -7.07 -35.38
CA ASP A 718 -4.71 -6.05 -35.88
C ASP A 718 -4.43 -5.66 -37.33
N SER A 719 -3.15 -5.63 -37.75
CA SER A 719 -2.79 -5.41 -39.15
C SER A 719 -3.28 -6.54 -40.07
N LEU A 720 -3.28 -7.80 -39.60
CA LEU A 720 -3.93 -8.91 -40.33
C LEU A 720 -5.44 -8.67 -40.46
N ILE A 721 -6.13 -8.25 -39.39
CA ILE A 721 -7.56 -7.90 -39.47
C ILE A 721 -7.80 -6.75 -40.45
N ALA A 722 -6.98 -5.69 -40.41
CA ALA A 722 -7.11 -4.54 -41.29
C ALA A 722 -7.01 -4.95 -42.77
N TYR A 723 -6.02 -5.78 -43.11
CA TYR A 723 -5.85 -6.35 -44.44
C TYR A 723 -7.07 -7.14 -44.91
N TYR A 724 -7.59 -8.07 -44.09
CA TYR A 724 -8.78 -8.85 -44.43
C TYR A 724 -10.05 -8.00 -44.51
N GLN A 725 -10.17 -6.94 -43.71
CA GLN A 725 -11.30 -6.03 -43.76
C GLN A 725 -11.32 -5.25 -45.08
N ASN A 726 -10.19 -4.68 -45.48
CA ASN A 726 -10.07 -3.94 -46.73
C ASN A 726 -10.28 -4.84 -47.96
N LYS A 727 -9.70 -6.05 -47.97
CA LYS A 727 -9.93 -7.03 -49.04
C LYS A 727 -11.41 -7.42 -49.21
N LYS A 728 -12.23 -7.32 -48.16
CA LYS A 728 -13.68 -7.56 -48.19
C LYS A 728 -14.51 -6.29 -48.47
N GLN A 729 -13.88 -5.13 -48.63
CA GLN A 729 -14.52 -3.90 -49.10
C GLN A 729 -14.25 -3.64 -50.59
N ASN A 730 -13.16 -4.20 -51.12
CA ASN A 730 -12.77 -4.12 -52.53
C ASN A 730 -13.22 -5.34 -53.38
N ASN A 731 -13.90 -6.31 -52.75
CA ASN A 731 -14.54 -7.49 -53.35
C ASN A 731 -16.04 -7.48 -52.99
#